data_AF-A0A161WHG7-F1
#
_entry.id   AF-A0A161WHG7-F1
#
_cell.length_a   1.000
_cell.length_b   1.000
_cell.length_c   1.000
_cell.angle_alpha   90.00
_cell.angle_beta   90.00
_cell.angle_gamma   90.00
#
_symmetry.space_group_name_H-M   'P 1'
#
loop_
_entity.id
_entity.type
_entity.pdbx_description
1 polymer ?
#
loop_
_entity_poly.entity_id
_entity_poly.type
_entity_poly.pdbx_seq_one_letter_code
_entity_poly.pdbx_strand_id
1 'polypeptide(L)'
;LVRRPDRLNPTVNNNGVSIKAEQDWQATSHKLLREVLLDHIARRNAEFQWHSPSQPQKDKAFFRFAALDMGPDGAAASIFTSDLASGVDGEPLYIYQARRRGLNVTAHEEDPNEPTRLPRSRYGPSFEEALRRMRAGHSRGVENIPAEFNESFLTTETGLGGMATCGTRTASPADLNIKNTTSRRSEIQEQQENKAPAAIIKRQGALSEDNAKPLLKAASFRDLERARSIVATAIAASAKLNKARLASPLRNQYRLKPGTVIGGTTVDERRRARRDDSPPPPLLEITDEIAWAAALLAEAEAEVPEGGVRAPPSRNLTRRAAVRGSYWMESIARKGAVPWGEDHSYAVFRNVLDYGAAGNGVTDDTAANKRAMDDGRRCGEKCNESTVKNAIVYFPPGTYLISSSVIGDAIDRPLLVASKSLIGLGVLSTDEYTGGGTGPDGHDQQWYVNTANFYRQIRNVIIDETACLHYQVAQATSMQNVELRAGAGQMGIFAENGSSGGISDVTFVGGDVCLYGGEQQFTAQRLVFRGFSVGVQVIWDWGWVWKSVTMTDVKTGFKFVPEYPDGKVGSSLIMDSSFTNVGTVVVIQPPSSEAGSGGTGLVIENIVMSGVTTAVADTSGRSLLAASARIDEWVLGPVYSSSTDAGARFFSSGSKIGKYRRDGGLVDSKGAYYERPKPQYEGRGVGEFLDVKDFGATRDGATDDTAAFQLAVNSSQGKILFVDAGSYILTQTVTVPAGVKMVGETWSQLVAQGPAFSDETKPIVMLRIGRSGQVGNVEIQDLIFTTKGPTAGAVLIEWNMAADAKGLAALWDCHVRIGGATGADLTPAKCPALTSGIAPGCNAASLMMHIKPDASGYFENMWLWVADHMIDDPNLEDANNTMIQNSVYVARGLLVGSTEPTWLYGTSLEHAVMY
;
A
#
# COMPACT_ATOMS: atom_id res chain seq x y z
N LEU A 1 30.28 18.51 -61.10
CA LEU A 1 31.54 19.24 -60.82
C LEU A 1 31.38 20.06 -59.54
N VAL A 2 32.11 19.66 -58.50
CA VAL A 2 32.57 20.38 -57.29
C VAL A 2 31.64 21.44 -56.64
N ARG A 3 31.08 21.09 -55.48
CA ARG A 3 31.31 21.79 -54.19
C ARG A 3 30.88 20.89 -53.02
N ARG A 4 31.82 20.62 -52.11
CA ARG A 4 31.55 19.99 -50.80
C ARG A 4 30.70 20.95 -49.95
N PRO A 5 29.73 20.47 -49.17
CA PRO A 5 29.33 21.12 -47.94
C PRO A 5 29.84 20.35 -46.72
N ASP A 6 30.01 21.10 -45.65
CA ASP A 6 30.82 20.83 -44.49
C ASP A 6 30.34 19.67 -43.61
N ARG A 7 31.27 19.17 -42.78
CA ARG A 7 31.04 18.18 -41.74
C ARG A 7 29.94 18.67 -40.78
N LEU A 8 28.81 17.98 -40.76
CA LEU A 8 27.79 18.10 -39.71
C LEU A 8 28.43 17.83 -38.35
N ASN A 9 28.22 18.74 -37.40
CA ASN A 9 28.67 18.63 -36.02
C ASN A 9 27.77 17.63 -35.28
N PRO A 10 28.27 16.48 -34.79
CA PRO A 10 27.42 15.36 -34.34
C PRO A 10 26.74 15.55 -32.97
N THR A 11 26.66 16.78 -32.45
CA THR A 11 26.12 17.07 -31.10
C THR A 11 24.88 17.95 -31.09
N VAL A 12 24.31 18.29 -32.26
CA VAL A 12 23.15 19.19 -32.36
C VAL A 12 22.27 18.73 -33.52
N ASN A 13 20.97 18.54 -33.27
CA ASN A 13 20.00 18.26 -34.35
C ASN A 13 19.71 19.53 -35.17
N ASN A 14 18.97 19.43 -36.29
CA ASN A 14 18.72 20.60 -37.16
C ASN A 14 17.86 21.72 -36.53
N ASN A 15 17.47 21.60 -35.25
CA ASN A 15 16.71 22.59 -34.49
C ASN A 15 17.51 23.22 -33.34
N GLY A 16 18.83 22.99 -33.25
CA GLY A 16 19.67 23.62 -32.23
C GLY A 16 19.58 22.98 -30.84
N VAL A 17 18.93 21.82 -30.68
CA VAL A 17 18.80 21.12 -29.39
C VAL A 17 19.94 20.11 -29.23
N SER A 18 20.63 20.19 -28.08
CA SER A 18 21.68 19.23 -27.70
C SER A 18 21.06 17.88 -27.35
N ILE A 19 21.29 16.86 -28.19
CA ILE A 19 20.91 15.47 -27.90
C ILE A 19 22.19 14.70 -27.55
N LYS A 20 22.13 13.84 -26.53
CA LYS A 20 23.23 12.91 -26.24
C LYS A 20 23.40 11.96 -27.44
N ALA A 21 24.60 11.95 -28.04
CA ALA A 21 24.92 11.18 -29.25
C ALA A 21 24.67 9.65 -29.16
N GLU A 22 24.46 9.15 -27.94
CA GLU A 22 24.18 7.75 -27.62
C GLU A 22 22.69 7.33 -27.81
N GLN A 23 21.78 8.26 -28.16
CA GLN A 23 20.33 8.02 -28.33
C GLN A 23 19.77 8.30 -29.76
N ASP A 24 20.62 8.59 -30.76
CA ASP A 24 20.16 8.99 -32.10
C ASP A 24 19.92 7.80 -33.06
N TRP A 25 20.47 6.63 -32.75
CA TRP A 25 20.39 5.47 -33.63
C TRP A 25 18.96 4.93 -33.75
N GLN A 26 18.12 5.04 -32.72
CA GLN A 26 16.73 4.59 -32.76
C GLN A 26 15.88 5.43 -33.72
N ALA A 27 16.02 6.77 -33.67
CA ALA A 27 15.32 7.68 -34.58
C ALA A 27 15.78 7.48 -36.04
N THR A 28 17.10 7.34 -36.24
CA THR A 28 17.69 7.04 -37.55
C THR A 28 17.19 5.71 -38.11
N SER A 29 17.09 4.67 -37.27
CA SER A 29 16.57 3.36 -37.67
C SER A 29 15.11 3.43 -38.11
N HIS A 30 14.26 4.16 -37.37
CA HIS A 30 12.85 4.31 -37.75
C HIS A 30 12.67 5.09 -39.04
N LYS A 31 13.47 6.14 -39.27
CA LYS A 31 13.43 6.91 -40.52
C LYS A 31 13.78 6.01 -41.72
N LEU A 32 14.91 5.32 -41.65
CA LEU A 32 15.37 4.46 -42.75
C LEU A 32 14.42 3.28 -43.00
N LEU A 33 13.81 2.72 -41.96
CA LEU A 33 12.80 1.66 -42.10
C LEU A 33 11.58 2.19 -42.86
N ARG A 34 11.12 3.40 -42.53
CA ARG A 34 10.00 4.03 -43.23
C ARG A 34 10.31 4.27 -44.71
N GLU A 35 11.51 4.74 -45.03
CA GLU A 35 11.95 4.93 -46.42
C GLU A 35 11.95 3.61 -47.20
N VAL A 36 12.50 2.53 -46.62
CA VAL A 36 12.51 1.20 -47.24
C VAL A 36 11.10 0.67 -47.48
N LEU A 37 10.18 0.87 -46.53
CA LEU A 37 8.79 0.42 -46.65
C LEU A 37 8.01 1.20 -47.71
N LEU A 38 8.19 2.51 -47.77
CA LEU A 38 7.54 3.36 -48.77
C LEU A 38 8.06 3.04 -50.18
N ASP A 39 9.36 2.82 -50.34
CA ASP A 39 9.95 2.39 -51.61
C ASP A 39 9.50 0.97 -52.01
N HIS A 40 9.30 0.08 -51.04
CA HIS A 40 8.74 -1.25 -51.31
C HIS A 40 7.29 -1.18 -51.81
N ILE A 41 6.44 -0.34 -51.21
CA ILE A 41 5.07 -0.09 -51.69
C ILE A 41 5.15 0.48 -53.11
N ALA A 42 5.92 1.55 -53.31
CA ALA A 42 6.04 2.23 -54.61
C ALA A 42 6.44 1.28 -55.76
N ARG A 43 7.42 0.40 -55.53
CA ARG A 43 7.89 -0.57 -56.54
C ARG A 43 6.86 -1.64 -56.88
N ARG A 44 6.07 -2.08 -55.90
CA ARG A 44 5.09 -3.17 -56.07
C ARG A 44 3.70 -2.68 -56.45
N ASN A 45 3.44 -1.38 -56.48
CA ASN A 45 2.17 -0.81 -56.93
C ASN A 45 1.74 -1.33 -58.31
N ALA A 46 2.69 -1.57 -59.23
CA ALA A 46 2.41 -2.11 -60.56
C ALA A 46 1.96 -3.59 -60.55
N GLU A 47 2.21 -4.34 -59.46
CA GLU A 47 1.81 -5.75 -59.32
C GLU A 47 0.34 -5.91 -58.88
N PHE A 48 -0.29 -4.86 -58.36
CA PHE A 48 -1.64 -4.91 -57.79
C PHE A 48 -2.60 -4.02 -58.57
N GLN A 49 -3.37 -4.61 -59.49
CA GLN A 49 -4.33 -3.89 -60.36
C GLN A 49 -5.41 -3.07 -59.62
N TRP A 50 -5.60 -3.34 -58.33
CA TRP A 50 -6.56 -2.65 -57.45
C TRP A 50 -5.94 -1.51 -56.63
N HIS A 51 -4.65 -1.22 -56.82
CA HIS A 51 -3.97 -0.08 -56.20
C HIS A 51 -4.59 1.24 -56.68
N SER A 52 -4.95 2.12 -55.75
CA SER A 52 -5.49 3.44 -56.04
C SER A 52 -4.54 4.51 -55.49
N PRO A 53 -3.77 5.22 -56.33
CA PRO A 53 -2.81 6.24 -55.89
C PRO A 53 -3.42 7.36 -55.05
N SER A 54 -4.74 7.57 -55.15
CA SER A 54 -5.53 8.53 -54.37
C SER A 54 -5.94 8.04 -52.98
N GLN A 55 -5.62 6.80 -52.59
CA GLN A 55 -5.97 6.21 -51.29
C GLN A 55 -4.76 5.54 -50.60
N PRO A 56 -3.66 6.28 -50.35
CA PRO A 56 -2.42 5.73 -49.79
C PRO A 56 -2.60 5.07 -48.42
N GLN A 57 -3.65 5.42 -47.66
CA GLN A 57 -3.99 4.79 -46.38
C GLN A 57 -4.37 3.31 -46.49
N LYS A 58 -4.68 2.81 -47.70
CA LYS A 58 -5.01 1.40 -47.92
C LYS A 58 -3.79 0.54 -48.18
N ASP A 59 -2.63 1.14 -48.45
CA ASP A 59 -1.40 0.42 -48.72
C ASP A 59 -0.75 -0.04 -47.41
N LYS A 60 -0.64 -1.36 -47.21
CA LYS A 60 -0.05 -1.96 -46.01
C LYS A 60 1.26 -2.65 -46.38
N ALA A 61 2.38 -2.16 -45.85
CA ALA A 61 3.65 -2.87 -45.88
C ALA A 61 3.88 -3.58 -44.53
N PHE A 62 4.27 -4.86 -44.60
CA PHE A 62 4.62 -5.64 -43.43
C PHE A 62 6.13 -5.61 -43.23
N PHE A 63 6.54 -5.55 -41.98
CA PHE A 63 7.93 -5.72 -41.57
C PHE A 63 7.97 -6.53 -40.28
N ARG A 64 9.17 -6.97 -39.91
CA ARG A 64 9.40 -7.71 -38.66
C ARG A 64 10.65 -7.18 -37.98
N PHE A 65 10.67 -7.24 -36.67
CA PHE A 65 11.90 -7.11 -35.90
C PHE A 65 12.48 -8.50 -35.63
N ALA A 66 13.77 -8.65 -35.86
CA ALA A 66 14.52 -9.82 -35.47
C ALA A 66 15.68 -9.36 -34.59
N ALA A 67 15.81 -9.94 -33.40
CA ALA A 67 17.02 -9.77 -32.60
C ALA A 67 18.12 -10.60 -33.26
N LEU A 68 19.16 -9.93 -33.76
CA LEU A 68 20.33 -10.54 -34.37
C LEU A 68 21.53 -10.12 -33.53
N ASP A 69 22.32 -11.11 -33.12
CA ASP A 69 23.65 -10.89 -32.57
C ASP A 69 24.64 -11.22 -33.69
N MET A 70 25.30 -10.19 -34.22
CA MET A 70 26.26 -10.30 -35.32
C MET A 70 27.71 -10.15 -34.81
N GLY A 71 27.91 -10.23 -33.49
CA GLY A 71 29.19 -9.99 -32.83
C GLY A 71 29.52 -8.49 -32.69
N PRO A 72 30.78 -8.13 -32.36
CA PRO A 72 31.21 -6.75 -32.13
C PRO A 72 31.40 -5.96 -33.44
N ASP A 73 30.34 -5.86 -34.25
CA ASP A 73 30.33 -5.17 -35.54
C ASP A 73 30.06 -3.65 -35.43
N GLY A 74 29.67 -3.19 -34.24
CA GLY A 74 29.37 -1.79 -33.94
C GLY A 74 28.06 -1.27 -34.53
N ALA A 75 27.26 -2.13 -35.18
CA ALA A 75 25.96 -1.79 -35.71
C ALA A 75 24.89 -1.96 -34.61
N ALA A 76 24.14 -0.89 -34.33
CA ALA A 76 23.03 -0.92 -33.38
C ALA A 76 21.74 -1.47 -34.00
N ALA A 77 21.59 -1.35 -35.33
CA ALA A 77 20.52 -1.95 -36.10
C ALA A 77 20.94 -2.20 -37.55
N SER A 78 20.25 -3.10 -38.24
CA SER A 78 20.33 -3.24 -39.70
C SER A 78 18.96 -3.40 -40.31
N ILE A 79 18.77 -2.89 -41.52
CA ILE A 79 17.52 -3.00 -42.28
C ILE A 79 17.86 -3.61 -43.64
N PHE A 80 17.25 -4.74 -43.97
CA PHE A 80 17.40 -5.39 -45.26
C PHE A 80 16.05 -5.92 -45.72
N THR A 81 15.97 -6.22 -47.02
CA THR A 81 14.81 -6.87 -47.61
C THR A 81 15.18 -8.32 -47.91
N SER A 82 14.27 -9.27 -47.64
CA SER A 82 14.49 -10.68 -47.96
C SER A 82 13.49 -11.09 -49.04
N ASP A 83 13.98 -11.64 -50.14
CA ASP A 83 13.11 -12.30 -51.11
C ASP A 83 12.88 -13.75 -50.69
N LEU A 84 11.66 -14.07 -50.27
CA LEU A 84 11.27 -15.40 -49.83
C LEU A 84 11.27 -16.44 -50.96
N ALA A 85 11.23 -16.02 -52.23
CA ALA A 85 11.21 -16.92 -53.38
C ALA A 85 12.63 -17.35 -53.79
N SER A 86 13.59 -16.44 -53.75
CA SER A 86 15.00 -16.73 -54.09
C SER A 86 15.87 -17.05 -52.87
N GLY A 87 15.40 -16.73 -51.65
CA GLY A 87 16.16 -16.91 -50.41
C GLY A 87 17.34 -15.93 -50.27
N VAL A 88 17.43 -14.93 -51.16
CA VAL A 88 18.52 -13.94 -51.18
C VAL A 88 18.10 -12.73 -50.36
N ASP A 89 18.92 -12.40 -49.36
CA ASP A 89 18.81 -11.15 -48.62
C ASP A 89 19.46 -10.02 -49.44
N GLY A 90 18.75 -8.90 -49.58
CA GLY A 90 19.30 -7.67 -50.13
C GLY A 90 20.34 -7.06 -49.19
N GLU A 91 21.17 -6.16 -49.75
CA GLU A 91 22.24 -5.50 -49.00
C GLU A 91 21.69 -4.78 -47.74
N PRO A 92 22.23 -5.07 -46.54
CA PRO A 92 21.76 -4.47 -45.30
C PRO A 92 22.22 -3.01 -45.14
N LEU A 93 21.27 -2.16 -44.78
CA LEU A 93 21.51 -0.81 -44.30
C LEU A 93 21.84 -0.85 -42.81
N TYR A 94 23.13 -0.71 -42.48
CA TYR A 94 23.60 -0.68 -41.10
C TYR A 94 23.44 0.71 -40.47
N ILE A 95 22.89 0.75 -39.26
CA ILE A 95 22.84 1.93 -38.41
C ILE A 95 23.86 1.73 -37.28
N TYR A 96 24.92 2.52 -37.29
CA TYR A 96 26.00 2.45 -36.31
C TYR A 96 25.73 3.38 -35.12
N GLN A 97 26.08 2.92 -33.91
CA GLN A 97 26.07 3.79 -32.75
C GLN A 97 27.30 4.71 -32.77
N ALA A 98 27.14 6.01 -32.52
CA ALA A 98 28.27 6.92 -32.39
C ALA A 98 29.12 6.53 -31.17
N ARG A 99 30.42 6.24 -31.37
CA ARG A 99 31.34 5.91 -30.28
C ARG A 99 31.61 7.14 -29.40
N ARG A 100 31.59 6.94 -28.08
CA ARG A 100 32.03 7.91 -27.07
C ARG A 100 33.47 8.32 -27.38
N ARG A 101 33.74 9.62 -27.61
CA ARG A 101 35.13 10.09 -27.69
C ARG A 101 35.76 10.01 -26.30
N GLY A 102 36.70 9.09 -26.16
CA GLY A 102 37.68 9.08 -25.06
C GLY A 102 37.30 8.21 -23.87
N LEU A 103 37.56 6.91 -23.98
CA LEU A 103 38.14 6.08 -22.92
C LEU A 103 38.91 4.98 -23.64
N ASN A 104 40.24 5.07 -23.63
CA ASN A 104 41.12 3.98 -24.04
C ASN A 104 40.89 2.83 -23.06
N VAL A 105 40.09 1.85 -23.46
CA VAL A 105 40.10 0.53 -22.85
C VAL A 105 40.55 -0.41 -23.95
N THR A 106 41.80 -0.86 -23.84
CA THR A 106 42.35 -1.98 -24.59
C THR A 106 41.47 -3.19 -24.32
N ALA A 107 40.70 -3.62 -25.33
CA ALA A 107 39.99 -4.88 -25.31
C ALA A 107 41.03 -6.01 -25.39
N HIS A 108 41.22 -6.72 -24.29
CA HIS A 108 41.85 -8.03 -24.30
C HIS A 108 41.00 -8.98 -23.46
N GLU A 109 40.69 -10.11 -24.10
CA GLU A 109 40.21 -11.39 -23.55
C GLU A 109 38.73 -11.44 -23.12
N GLU A 110 37.86 -11.75 -24.10
CA GLU A 110 36.56 -12.36 -23.86
C GLU A 110 36.74 -13.84 -23.46
N ASP A 111 36.00 -14.25 -22.43
CA ASP A 111 35.99 -15.58 -21.82
C ASP A 111 35.47 -16.64 -22.83
N PRO A 112 36.28 -17.66 -23.19
CA PRO A 112 35.87 -18.68 -24.15
C PRO A 112 34.80 -19.67 -23.64
N ASN A 113 34.28 -19.51 -22.42
CA ASN A 113 33.28 -20.41 -21.82
C ASN A 113 31.88 -19.81 -21.66
N GLU A 114 31.57 -18.66 -22.25
CA GLU A 114 30.19 -18.15 -22.24
C GLU A 114 29.32 -19.01 -23.20
N PRO A 115 28.18 -19.57 -22.74
CA PRO A 115 27.37 -20.45 -23.57
C PRO A 115 26.80 -19.67 -24.77
N THR A 116 27.22 -20.06 -25.97
CA THR A 116 26.68 -19.57 -27.25
C THR A 116 25.15 -19.61 -27.23
N ARG A 117 24.52 -18.43 -27.18
CA ARG A 117 23.09 -18.29 -27.39
C ARG A 117 22.78 -18.74 -28.81
N LEU A 118 22.06 -19.85 -28.94
CA LEU A 118 21.57 -20.32 -30.23
C LEU A 118 20.72 -19.21 -30.88
N PRO A 119 21.04 -18.77 -32.11
CA PRO A 119 20.22 -17.80 -32.81
C PRO A 119 18.84 -18.41 -33.07
N ARG A 120 17.80 -17.76 -32.52
CA ARG A 120 16.40 -18.07 -32.89
C ARG A 120 16.25 -17.88 -34.40
N SER A 121 15.50 -18.77 -35.04
CA SER A 121 15.21 -18.78 -36.49
C SER A 121 15.11 -17.38 -37.08
N ARG A 122 15.93 -17.11 -38.09
CA ARG A 122 15.97 -15.86 -38.85
C ARG A 122 14.72 -15.67 -39.72
N TYR A 123 13.83 -16.67 -39.81
CA TYR A 123 12.65 -16.65 -40.67
C TYR A 123 11.36 -16.78 -39.85
N GLY A 124 10.60 -15.69 -39.82
CA GLY A 124 9.22 -15.62 -39.32
C GLY A 124 8.20 -16.32 -40.24
N PRO A 125 6.89 -16.22 -39.94
CA PRO A 125 5.84 -16.90 -40.69
C PRO A 125 5.81 -16.49 -42.17
N SER A 126 5.44 -17.41 -43.05
CA SER A 126 5.22 -17.13 -44.49
C SER A 126 4.07 -16.12 -44.66
N PHE A 127 3.97 -15.50 -45.85
CA PHE A 127 2.87 -14.59 -46.19
C PHE A 127 1.49 -15.22 -45.92
N GLU A 128 1.31 -16.50 -46.25
CA GLU A 128 0.06 -17.22 -45.99
C GLU A 128 -0.22 -17.40 -44.49
N GLU A 129 0.79 -17.71 -43.68
CA GLU A 129 0.64 -17.85 -42.23
C GLU A 129 0.39 -16.50 -41.55
N ALA A 130 0.99 -15.41 -42.05
CA ALA A 130 0.67 -14.06 -41.61
C ALA A 130 -0.79 -13.69 -41.96
N LEU A 131 -1.25 -14.01 -43.18
CA LEU A 131 -2.63 -13.79 -43.60
C LEU A 131 -3.63 -14.59 -42.74
N ARG A 132 -3.29 -15.84 -42.41
CA ARG A 132 -4.08 -16.70 -41.53
C ARG A 132 -4.18 -16.14 -40.11
N ARG A 133 -3.06 -15.66 -39.55
CA ARG A 133 -3.01 -15.00 -38.23
C ARG A 133 -3.81 -13.70 -38.20
N MET A 134 -3.77 -12.90 -39.27
CA MET A 134 -4.63 -11.71 -39.38
C MET A 134 -6.12 -12.06 -39.40
N ARG A 135 -6.51 -13.08 -40.18
CA ARG A 135 -7.91 -13.55 -40.22
C ARG A 135 -8.38 -14.13 -38.88
N ALA A 136 -7.46 -14.66 -38.09
CA ALA A 136 -7.71 -15.13 -36.73
C ALA A 136 -7.64 -14.02 -35.66
N GLY A 137 -7.58 -12.74 -36.06
CA GLY A 137 -7.61 -11.60 -35.13
C GLY A 137 -6.28 -11.26 -34.46
N HIS A 138 -5.18 -11.91 -34.86
CA HIS A 138 -3.83 -11.65 -34.32
C HIS A 138 -3.09 -10.53 -35.10
N SER A 139 -3.81 -9.52 -35.59
CA SER A 139 -3.22 -8.34 -36.24
C SER A 139 -3.38 -7.11 -35.37
N ARG A 140 -2.29 -6.37 -35.15
CA ARG A 140 -2.33 -5.03 -34.55
C ARG A 140 -2.20 -4.01 -35.68
N GLY A 141 -3.28 -3.32 -36.01
CA GLY A 141 -3.25 -2.20 -36.95
C GLY A 141 -2.57 -0.99 -36.29
N VAL A 142 -1.50 -0.48 -36.89
CA VAL A 142 -1.00 0.86 -36.58
C VAL A 142 -1.71 1.80 -37.54
N GLU A 143 -2.90 2.26 -37.17
CA GLU A 143 -3.77 3.00 -38.11
C GLU A 143 -3.42 4.49 -38.23
N ASN A 144 -2.47 5.01 -37.45
CA ASN A 144 -1.96 6.36 -37.62
C ASN A 144 -0.50 6.42 -37.14
N ILE A 145 0.45 6.51 -38.08
CA ILE A 145 1.71 7.22 -37.83
C ILE A 145 1.40 8.66 -38.25
N PRO A 146 1.25 9.61 -37.31
CA PRO A 146 0.85 10.97 -37.65
C PRO A 146 1.75 11.55 -38.74
N ALA A 147 1.16 12.16 -39.76
CA ALA A 147 1.89 12.94 -40.77
C ALA A 147 2.68 14.11 -40.13
N GLU A 148 2.34 14.47 -38.90
CA GLU A 148 2.99 15.50 -38.07
C GLU A 148 4.37 15.10 -37.54
N PHE A 149 4.83 13.88 -37.79
CA PHE A 149 6.24 13.51 -37.58
C PHE A 149 7.17 14.02 -38.70
N ASN A 150 6.65 14.72 -39.72
CA ASN A 150 7.36 14.97 -40.98
C ASN A 150 7.73 16.43 -41.29
N GLU A 151 7.55 17.41 -40.39
CA GLU A 151 7.95 18.80 -40.67
C GLU A 151 8.80 19.48 -39.58
N SER A 152 9.18 18.79 -38.52
CA SER A 152 10.04 19.37 -37.48
C SER A 152 11.55 19.29 -37.76
N PHE A 153 11.98 18.83 -38.93
CA PHE A 153 13.42 18.80 -39.29
C PHE A 153 13.65 19.00 -40.80
N LEU A 154 13.93 20.26 -41.21
CA LEU A 154 14.33 20.81 -42.53
C LEU A 154 13.18 21.09 -43.53
N THR A 155 13.04 22.24 -44.22
CA THR A 155 13.84 23.47 -44.43
C THR A 155 12.91 24.67 -44.66
N THR A 156 13.31 25.86 -44.24
CA THR A 156 12.78 27.16 -44.68
C THR A 156 13.05 27.39 -46.17
N GLU A 157 12.03 27.78 -46.93
CA GLU A 157 12.24 28.56 -48.16
C GLU A 157 12.15 30.06 -47.87
N THR A 158 13.16 30.76 -48.37
CA THR A 158 13.34 32.21 -48.35
C THR A 158 12.51 32.89 -49.44
N GLY A 159 11.68 33.86 -49.05
CA GLY A 159 11.03 34.80 -49.97
C GLY A 159 10.95 36.20 -49.35
N LEU A 160 11.82 37.10 -49.82
CA LEU A 160 11.82 38.53 -49.53
C LEU A 160 10.50 39.23 -49.93
N GLY A 161 10.04 40.18 -49.11
CA GLY A 161 9.16 41.26 -49.59
C GLY A 161 8.36 42.02 -48.51
N GLY A 162 8.80 43.24 -48.18
CA GLY A 162 7.89 44.39 -48.06
C GLY A 162 7.27 44.78 -46.70
N MET A 163 7.92 45.73 -46.02
CA MET A 163 7.39 46.97 -45.42
C MET A 163 6.19 46.99 -44.42
N ALA A 164 6.51 47.55 -43.24
CA ALA A 164 5.89 48.75 -42.61
C ALA A 164 5.04 48.61 -41.31
N THR A 165 5.69 49.03 -40.22
CA THR A 165 5.26 50.02 -39.19
C THR A 165 4.33 49.67 -38.02
N CYS A 166 4.79 50.16 -36.85
CA CYS A 166 4.07 50.63 -35.64
C CYS A 166 3.66 49.56 -34.60
N GLY A 167 4.01 49.62 -33.32
CA GLY A 167 4.59 50.69 -32.50
C GLY A 167 4.86 50.18 -31.07
N THR A 168 5.86 50.79 -30.46
CA THR A 168 6.41 50.59 -29.11
C THR A 168 5.44 50.87 -27.96
N ARG A 169 5.58 50.15 -26.83
CA ARG A 169 5.75 50.80 -25.49
C ARG A 169 6.20 49.83 -24.39
N THR A 170 7.38 50.12 -23.87
CA THR A 170 7.96 49.70 -22.59
C THR A 170 7.43 50.58 -21.45
N ALA A 171 7.27 50.04 -20.24
CA ALA A 171 7.28 50.82 -19.00
C ALA A 171 7.83 50.01 -17.81
N SER A 172 8.66 50.69 -17.01
CA SER A 172 9.52 50.23 -15.91
C SER A 172 8.83 50.35 -14.53
N PRO A 173 9.30 49.64 -13.49
CA PRO A 173 8.83 49.77 -12.11
C PRO A 173 9.67 50.77 -11.29
N ALA A 174 9.03 51.83 -10.75
CA ALA A 174 9.50 52.59 -9.59
C ALA A 174 8.41 53.56 -9.10
N ASP A 175 8.40 53.76 -7.78
CA ASP A 175 7.70 54.79 -6.99
C ASP A 175 6.20 54.58 -6.71
N LEU A 176 5.87 54.25 -5.44
CA LEU A 176 5.54 55.29 -4.46
C LEU A 176 5.31 54.69 -3.05
N ASN A 177 5.96 55.32 -2.10
CA ASN A 177 6.08 54.99 -0.68
C ASN A 177 5.38 56.11 0.11
N ILE A 178 4.43 55.82 1.01
CA ILE A 178 3.90 56.81 1.98
C ILE A 178 3.68 56.17 3.37
N LYS A 179 4.08 56.94 4.38
CA LYS A 179 4.33 56.65 5.80
C LYS A 179 3.10 56.85 6.72
N ASN A 180 2.98 55.96 7.72
CA ASN A 180 2.97 56.10 9.20
C ASN A 180 2.16 57.19 9.98
N THR A 181 1.87 56.85 11.26
CA THR A 181 1.35 57.60 12.46
C THR A 181 -0.17 57.49 12.76
N THR A 182 -0.73 57.28 13.98
CA THR A 182 -0.31 57.37 15.42
C THR A 182 -1.42 56.74 16.34
N SER A 183 -1.15 55.90 17.35
CA SER A 183 -0.98 56.13 18.83
C SER A 183 -2.22 56.25 19.78
N ARG A 184 -2.30 55.38 20.82
CA ARG A 184 -2.39 55.67 22.30
C ARG A 184 -2.54 54.34 23.10
N ARG A 185 -1.61 53.90 23.98
CA ARG A 185 -1.34 54.21 25.44
C ARG A 185 -2.53 53.94 26.38
N SER A 186 -2.45 53.35 27.58
CA SER A 186 -1.39 52.89 28.52
C SER A 186 -2.10 52.09 29.66
N GLU A 187 -1.48 51.13 30.37
CA GLU A 187 -0.88 51.33 31.71
C GLU A 187 -0.08 50.09 32.20
N ILE A 188 0.89 50.31 33.10
CA ILE A 188 2.11 49.53 33.39
C ILE A 188 2.20 49.22 34.89
N GLN A 189 2.76 48.06 35.28
CA GLN A 189 3.82 47.82 36.31
C GLN A 189 3.82 46.32 36.72
N GLU A 190 4.91 45.58 36.97
CA GLU A 190 6.35 45.87 37.09
C GLU A 190 7.16 44.55 36.98
N GLN A 191 8.48 44.69 36.93
CA GLN A 191 9.50 43.77 36.42
C GLN A 191 9.82 42.51 37.25
N GLN A 192 10.20 41.43 36.55
CA GLN A 192 11.35 40.60 36.93
C GLN A 192 12.14 40.18 35.67
N GLU A 193 13.46 40.33 35.74
CA GLU A 193 14.41 40.40 34.63
C GLU A 193 14.57 39.08 33.85
N ASN A 194 14.31 39.11 32.54
CA ASN A 194 14.76 38.08 31.59
C ASN A 194 15.97 38.59 30.81
N LYS A 195 17.12 37.91 30.98
CA LYS A 195 18.29 38.07 30.10
C LYS A 195 18.01 37.39 28.76
N ALA A 196 18.14 38.16 27.69
CA ALA A 196 18.03 37.70 26.31
C ALA A 196 19.08 36.63 25.96
N PRO A 197 18.72 35.56 25.23
CA PRO A 197 19.69 34.73 24.53
C PRO A 197 20.14 35.44 23.24
N ALA A 198 21.45 35.56 23.10
CA ALA A 198 22.12 36.15 21.96
C ALA A 198 22.05 35.26 20.70
N ALA A 199 22.18 35.94 19.57
CA ALA A 199 22.12 35.51 18.19
C ALA A 199 22.82 34.18 17.82
N ILE A 200 22.12 33.42 16.97
CA ILE A 200 22.59 32.75 15.75
C ILE A 200 23.98 32.09 15.86
N ILE A 201 23.97 30.82 16.25
CA ILE A 201 25.08 29.90 15.96
C ILE A 201 24.80 29.22 14.62
N LYS A 202 25.73 29.42 13.68
CA LYS A 202 25.84 28.77 12.37
C LYS A 202 25.66 27.26 12.48
N ARG A 203 25.03 26.67 11.44
CA ARG A 203 25.14 25.25 11.07
C ARG A 203 26.56 24.73 11.32
N GLN A 204 26.73 23.92 12.37
CA GLN A 204 27.70 22.83 12.40
C GLN A 204 26.95 21.65 11.76
N GLY A 205 27.36 21.10 10.63
CA GLY A 205 28.61 20.36 10.49
C GLY A 205 28.34 18.96 11.04
N ALA A 206 28.36 17.93 10.18
CA ALA A 206 28.04 16.54 10.49
C ALA A 206 28.42 16.13 11.92
N LEU A 207 27.43 15.63 12.68
CA LEU A 207 27.64 15.06 14.01
C LEU A 207 28.63 13.89 13.88
N SER A 208 29.64 13.90 14.75
CA SER A 208 30.75 12.96 14.78
C SER A 208 30.32 11.51 15.06
N GLU A 209 31.08 10.55 14.53
CA GLU A 209 30.99 9.08 14.68
C GLU A 209 30.93 8.53 16.13
N ASP A 210 30.94 9.39 17.17
CA ASP A 210 31.07 8.96 18.57
C ASP A 210 29.78 8.42 19.21
N ASN A 211 28.61 8.61 18.60
CA ASN A 211 27.33 8.11 19.14
C ASN A 211 26.93 6.69 18.68
N ALA A 212 27.77 6.01 17.87
CA ALA A 212 27.55 4.64 17.41
C ALA A 212 28.41 3.60 18.14
N LYS A 213 28.95 3.93 19.33
CA LYS A 213 29.66 2.97 20.18
C LYS A 213 28.65 2.22 21.05
N PRO A 214 28.72 0.88 21.13
CA PRO A 214 27.91 0.09 22.08
C PRO A 214 28.05 0.66 23.51
N LEU A 215 26.92 0.93 24.17
CA LEU A 215 26.82 1.35 25.57
C LEU A 215 27.68 0.47 26.49
N LEU A 216 27.70 -0.84 26.23
CA LEU A 216 28.47 -1.82 26.99
C LEU A 216 29.97 -1.50 27.01
N LYS A 217 30.52 -0.96 25.92
CA LYS A 217 31.95 -0.60 25.85
C LYS A 217 32.30 0.63 26.68
N ALA A 218 31.31 1.44 27.02
CA ALA A 218 31.48 2.63 27.85
C ALA A 218 31.08 2.41 29.33
N ALA A 219 30.42 1.29 29.65
CA ALA A 219 29.86 1.02 30.97
C ALA A 219 30.84 0.33 31.92
N SER A 220 30.73 0.66 33.21
CA SER A 220 31.44 -0.06 34.29
C SER A 220 30.64 -1.27 34.80
N PHE A 221 31.29 -2.16 35.54
CA PHE A 221 30.61 -3.29 36.21
C PHE A 221 29.47 -2.81 37.16
N ARG A 222 29.66 -1.68 37.83
CA ARG A 222 28.62 -1.08 38.69
C ARG A 222 27.43 -0.57 37.90
N ASP A 223 27.65 -0.07 36.68
CA ASP A 223 26.58 0.37 35.80
C ASP A 223 25.72 -0.82 35.35
N LEU A 224 26.34 -1.97 35.07
CA LEU A 224 25.62 -3.22 34.77
C LEU A 224 24.81 -3.73 35.96
N GLU A 225 25.36 -3.73 37.18
CA GLU A 225 24.60 -4.13 38.39
C GLU A 225 23.42 -3.19 38.65
N ARG A 226 23.63 -1.88 38.52
CA ARG A 226 22.56 -0.88 38.63
C ARG A 226 21.48 -1.10 37.57
N ALA A 227 21.89 -1.30 36.31
CA ALA A 227 20.97 -1.54 35.21
C ALA A 227 20.13 -2.80 35.44
N ARG A 228 20.73 -3.92 35.89
CA ARG A 228 20.00 -5.15 36.26
C ARG A 228 18.91 -4.90 37.30
N SER A 229 19.21 -4.13 38.33
CA SER A 229 18.25 -3.81 39.39
C SER A 229 17.07 -2.97 38.88
N ILE A 230 17.37 -1.93 38.08
CA ILE A 230 16.36 -1.05 37.48
C ILE A 230 15.45 -1.84 36.55
N VAL A 231 16.03 -2.60 35.62
CA VAL A 231 15.28 -3.38 34.63
C VAL A 231 14.45 -4.48 35.30
N ALA A 232 15.00 -5.23 36.25
CA ALA A 232 14.22 -6.26 36.96
C ALA A 232 13.01 -5.68 37.69
N THR A 233 13.16 -4.49 38.31
CA THR A 233 12.06 -3.78 38.97
C THR A 233 11.02 -3.32 37.95
N ALA A 234 11.46 -2.75 36.83
CA ALA A 234 10.60 -2.27 35.76
C ALA A 234 9.84 -3.41 35.05
N ILE A 235 10.49 -4.53 34.75
CA ILE A 235 9.83 -5.73 34.19
C ILE A 235 8.77 -6.25 35.16
N ALA A 236 9.07 -6.36 36.45
CA ALA A 236 8.10 -6.83 37.44
C ALA A 236 6.87 -5.90 37.55
N ALA A 237 7.10 -4.58 37.52
CA ALA A 237 6.03 -3.58 37.53
C ALA A 237 5.20 -3.64 36.23
N SER A 238 5.86 -3.66 35.07
CA SER A 238 5.22 -3.75 33.76
C SER A 238 4.41 -5.04 33.60
N ALA A 239 4.97 -6.20 33.98
CA ALA A 239 4.27 -7.47 33.96
C ALA A 239 3.01 -7.47 34.86
N LYS A 240 3.07 -6.82 36.02
CA LYS A 240 1.90 -6.65 36.89
C LYS A 240 0.81 -5.80 36.23
N LEU A 241 1.18 -4.69 35.60
CA LEU A 241 0.25 -3.79 34.90
C LEU A 241 -0.35 -4.48 33.66
N ASN A 242 0.47 -5.12 32.82
CA ASN A 242 0.04 -5.86 31.65
C ASN A 242 -0.86 -7.03 31.99
N LYS A 243 -0.57 -7.78 33.06
CA LYS A 243 -1.45 -8.85 33.55
C LYS A 243 -2.80 -8.33 33.99
N ALA A 244 -2.83 -7.18 34.66
CA ALA A 244 -4.08 -6.55 35.07
C ALA A 244 -4.87 -6.01 33.86
N ARG A 245 -4.20 -5.50 32.82
CA ARG A 245 -4.83 -5.10 31.55
C ARG A 245 -5.38 -6.29 30.76
N LEU A 246 -4.63 -7.38 30.65
CA LEU A 246 -5.11 -8.61 30.00
C LEU A 246 -6.32 -9.21 30.73
N ALA A 247 -6.41 -9.02 32.05
CA ALA A 247 -7.55 -9.47 32.84
C ALA A 247 -8.80 -8.58 32.70
N SER A 248 -8.65 -7.36 32.19
CA SER A 248 -9.69 -6.34 31.99
C SER A 248 -9.37 -5.46 30.77
N PRO A 249 -9.41 -6.02 29.54
CA PRO A 249 -9.06 -5.28 28.33
C PRO A 249 -10.11 -4.21 28.00
N LEU A 250 -9.67 -3.10 27.40
CA LEU A 250 -10.56 -2.01 26.98
C LEU A 250 -11.54 -2.51 25.89
N ARG A 251 -12.79 -2.04 25.92
CA ARG A 251 -13.83 -2.43 24.95
C ARG A 251 -14.57 -1.21 24.41
N ASN A 252 -14.96 -1.29 23.13
CA ASN A 252 -15.89 -0.33 22.55
C ASN A 252 -17.27 -0.48 23.21
N GLN A 253 -17.77 0.60 23.82
CA GLN A 253 -19.08 0.59 24.47
C GLN A 253 -20.19 1.06 23.51
N TYR A 254 -20.83 0.12 22.82
CA TYR A 254 -22.02 0.45 22.03
C TYR A 254 -23.27 0.44 22.90
N ARG A 255 -23.94 1.58 22.99
CA ARG A 255 -25.24 1.71 23.64
C ARG A 255 -26.31 1.88 22.59
N LEU A 256 -27.23 0.91 22.51
CA LEU A 256 -28.46 1.10 21.77
C LEU A 256 -29.25 2.25 22.39
N LYS A 257 -29.97 3.01 21.56
CA LYS A 257 -30.83 4.07 22.05
C LYS A 257 -31.83 3.48 23.06
N PRO A 258 -32.04 4.13 24.23
CA PRO A 258 -33.08 3.70 25.17
C PRO A 258 -34.43 3.53 24.48
N GLY A 259 -35.13 2.45 24.79
CA GLY A 259 -36.38 2.08 24.13
C GLY A 259 -36.22 1.26 22.84
N THR A 260 -35.00 0.95 22.39
CA THR A 260 -34.78 0.00 21.28
C THR A 260 -35.30 -1.38 21.69
N VAL A 261 -36.15 -1.99 20.86
CA VAL A 261 -36.70 -3.33 21.09
C VAL A 261 -35.90 -4.35 20.28
N ILE A 262 -35.29 -5.33 20.96
CA ILE A 262 -34.62 -6.47 20.33
C ILE A 262 -35.35 -7.75 20.75
N GLY A 263 -36.01 -8.40 19.78
CA GLY A 263 -36.90 -9.51 20.08
C GLY A 263 -38.07 -9.05 20.97
N GLY A 264 -38.17 -9.63 22.17
CA GLY A 264 -39.18 -9.26 23.18
C GLY A 264 -38.64 -8.39 24.32
N THR A 265 -37.41 -7.88 24.22
CA THR A 265 -36.77 -7.11 25.30
C THR A 265 -36.56 -5.66 24.87
N THR A 266 -37.05 -4.73 25.67
CA THR A 266 -36.79 -3.29 25.50
C THR A 266 -35.50 -2.92 26.24
N VAL A 267 -34.61 -2.19 25.57
CA VAL A 267 -33.41 -1.63 26.20
C VAL A 267 -33.84 -0.58 27.23
N ASP A 268 -33.74 -0.92 28.51
CA ASP A 268 -34.06 -0.03 29.64
C ASP A 268 -33.14 1.21 29.68
N GLU A 269 -33.70 2.36 30.07
CA GLU A 269 -32.98 3.62 30.32
C GLU A 269 -31.90 3.51 31.40
N ARG A 270 -31.95 2.47 32.25
CA ARG A 270 -31.10 2.34 33.45
C ARG A 270 -30.33 1.04 33.48
N ARG A 271 -29.42 0.82 32.53
CA ARG A 271 -28.21 0.08 32.88
C ARG A 271 -27.19 1.06 33.42
N ARG A 272 -27.06 1.10 34.75
CA ARG A 272 -25.92 1.70 35.43
C ARG A 272 -24.65 1.21 34.74
N ALA A 273 -23.69 2.12 34.55
CA ALA A 273 -22.26 1.84 34.39
C ALA A 273 -21.95 0.40 34.78
N ARG A 274 -21.52 -0.43 33.83
CA ARG A 274 -21.08 -1.79 34.18
C ARG A 274 -20.00 -1.62 35.26
N ARG A 275 -19.90 -2.60 36.16
CA ARG A 275 -18.96 -2.59 37.30
C ARG A 275 -17.47 -2.51 36.89
N ASP A 276 -17.20 -2.38 35.60
CA ASP A 276 -15.91 -2.44 34.91
C ASP A 276 -15.57 -1.12 34.17
N ASP A 277 -16.24 0.00 34.49
CA ASP A 277 -15.81 1.34 34.08
C ASP A 277 -14.57 1.81 34.91
N SER A 278 -13.80 0.88 35.47
CA SER A 278 -12.50 1.23 36.06
C SER A 278 -11.50 1.31 34.91
N PRO A 279 -10.78 2.43 34.74
CA PRO A 279 -9.82 2.57 33.67
C PRO A 279 -8.81 1.41 33.72
N PRO A 280 -8.50 0.71 32.60
CA PRO A 280 -7.38 -0.21 32.58
C PRO A 280 -6.14 0.43 33.21
N PRO A 281 -5.32 -0.34 33.94
CA PRO A 281 -4.13 0.20 34.56
C PRO A 281 -3.27 0.93 33.51
N PRO A 282 -2.63 2.07 33.83
CA PRO A 282 -1.74 2.74 32.90
C PRO A 282 -0.54 1.85 32.56
N LEU A 283 0.16 2.16 31.46
CA LEU A 283 1.45 1.55 31.19
C LEU A 283 2.49 2.01 32.21
N LEU A 284 3.56 1.22 32.35
CA LEU A 284 4.72 1.69 33.09
C LEU A 284 5.34 2.85 32.30
N GLU A 285 5.48 4.00 32.95
CA GLU A 285 6.24 5.12 32.38
C GLU A 285 7.72 4.69 32.22
N ILE A 286 8.19 4.63 30.97
CA ILE A 286 9.57 4.28 30.65
C ILE A 286 10.40 5.56 30.69
N THR A 287 11.05 5.80 31.84
CA THR A 287 11.96 6.94 32.01
C THR A 287 13.26 6.76 31.23
N ASP A 288 13.99 7.86 30.96
CA ASP A 288 15.31 7.81 30.32
C ASP A 288 16.29 6.87 31.05
N GLU A 289 16.18 6.76 32.38
CA GLU A 289 16.99 5.86 33.19
C GLU A 289 16.63 4.38 32.95
N ILE A 290 15.33 4.05 32.82
CA ILE A 290 14.86 2.71 32.50
C ILE A 290 15.29 2.34 31.07
N ALA A 291 15.11 3.25 30.11
CA ALA A 291 15.49 3.03 28.72
C ALA A 291 17.01 2.82 28.56
N TRP A 292 17.83 3.65 29.21
CA TRP A 292 19.30 3.49 29.22
C TRP A 292 19.71 2.15 29.87
N ALA A 293 19.12 1.80 31.00
CA ALA A 293 19.42 0.55 31.70
C ALA A 293 19.03 -0.67 30.87
N ALA A 294 17.85 -0.67 30.24
CA ALA A 294 17.39 -1.72 29.35
C ALA A 294 18.32 -1.89 28.15
N ALA A 295 18.69 -0.78 27.49
CA ALA A 295 19.60 -0.81 26.35
C ALA A 295 20.99 -1.35 26.73
N LEU A 296 21.55 -0.94 27.88
CA LEU A 296 22.84 -1.44 28.35
C LEU A 296 22.80 -2.96 28.64
N LEU A 297 21.73 -3.47 29.26
CA LEU A 297 21.59 -4.91 29.48
C LEU A 297 21.36 -5.69 28.20
N ALA A 298 20.57 -5.14 27.27
CA ALA A 298 20.30 -5.75 25.98
C ALA A 298 21.61 -6.00 25.21
N GLU A 299 22.52 -5.02 25.18
CA GLU A 299 23.85 -5.20 24.60
C GLU A 299 24.72 -6.21 25.37
N ALA A 300 24.67 -6.20 26.71
CA ALA A 300 25.42 -7.13 27.55
C ALA A 300 24.99 -8.59 27.36
N GLU A 301 23.68 -8.81 27.22
CA GLU A 301 23.07 -10.12 26.97
C GLU A 301 23.41 -10.62 25.56
N ALA A 302 23.45 -9.73 24.57
CA ALA A 302 23.84 -10.07 23.21
C ALA A 302 25.32 -10.49 23.08
N GLU A 303 26.22 -9.98 23.94
CA GLU A 303 27.64 -10.39 23.94
C GLU A 303 27.91 -11.74 24.63
N VAL A 304 27.01 -12.22 25.52
CA VAL A 304 27.20 -13.45 26.30
C VAL A 304 26.03 -14.43 26.08
N PRO A 305 26.07 -15.29 25.05
CA PRO A 305 25.03 -16.30 24.85
C PRO A 305 25.08 -17.39 25.93
N GLU A 306 23.91 -17.75 26.48
CA GLU A 306 23.76 -18.92 27.35
C GLU A 306 24.19 -20.19 26.60
N GLY A 307 25.16 -20.92 27.15
CA GLY A 307 25.60 -22.21 26.62
C GLY A 307 27.01 -22.26 25.99
N GLY A 308 27.81 -21.20 26.08
CA GLY A 308 29.26 -21.25 25.77
C GLY A 308 29.61 -21.52 24.30
N VAL A 309 28.63 -21.56 23.40
CA VAL A 309 28.85 -21.55 21.95
C VAL A 309 28.71 -20.12 21.48
N ARG A 310 29.85 -19.51 21.15
CA ARG A 310 29.91 -18.20 20.50
C ARG A 310 29.08 -18.30 19.21
N ALA A 311 27.95 -17.58 19.13
CA ALA A 311 27.30 -17.35 17.86
C ALA A 311 28.39 -16.80 16.91
N PRO A 312 28.52 -17.33 15.68
CA PRO A 312 29.53 -16.81 14.76
C PRO A 312 29.28 -15.30 14.65
N PRO A 313 30.33 -14.45 14.76
CA PRO A 313 30.15 -13.03 14.58
C PRO A 313 29.41 -12.85 13.25
N SER A 314 28.33 -12.07 13.26
CA SER A 314 27.64 -11.62 12.05
C SER A 314 28.66 -10.82 11.22
N ARG A 315 29.51 -11.54 10.49
CA ARG A 315 30.50 -10.97 9.57
C ARG A 315 29.68 -10.24 8.51
N ASN A 316 29.63 -8.92 8.61
CA ASN A 316 29.16 -7.97 7.60
C ASN A 316 28.06 -8.57 6.70
N LEU A 317 26.86 -8.81 7.27
CA LEU A 317 25.68 -9.16 6.46
C LEU A 317 25.36 -8.02 5.48
N THR A 318 25.66 -6.77 5.85
CA THR A 318 25.69 -5.60 4.94
C THR A 318 26.58 -5.79 3.71
N ARG A 319 27.66 -6.59 3.78
CA ARG A 319 28.52 -6.91 2.63
C ARG A 319 28.03 -8.12 1.83
N ARG A 320 27.17 -8.98 2.40
CA ARG A 320 26.53 -10.10 1.69
C ARG A 320 25.27 -9.67 0.93
N ALA A 321 24.56 -8.63 1.38
CA ALA A 321 23.51 -7.97 0.60
C ALA A 321 24.06 -7.38 -0.73
N ALA A 322 25.35 -7.01 -0.80
CA ALA A 322 25.97 -6.63 -2.08
C ALA A 322 26.08 -7.78 -3.09
N VAL A 323 25.90 -9.05 -2.68
CA VAL A 323 25.99 -10.24 -3.56
C VAL A 323 24.62 -10.72 -4.06
N ARG A 324 23.51 -10.34 -3.39
CA ARG A 324 22.12 -10.50 -3.84
C ARG A 324 21.50 -9.10 -3.83
N GLY A 325 21.40 -8.43 -4.99
CA GLY A 325 21.02 -7.01 -5.07
C GLY A 325 19.90 -6.57 -4.11
N SER A 326 19.96 -5.31 -3.64
CA SER A 326 19.02 -4.74 -2.66
C SER A 326 17.58 -4.66 -3.18
N TYR A 327 16.60 -4.73 -2.27
CA TYR A 327 15.20 -4.48 -2.61
C TYR A 327 15.05 -3.09 -3.23
N TRP A 328 14.29 -2.97 -4.32
CA TRP A 328 14.19 -1.72 -5.10
C TRP A 328 13.83 -0.52 -4.25
N MET A 329 13.02 -0.72 -3.21
CA MET A 329 12.63 0.34 -2.29
C MET A 329 13.84 0.93 -1.59
N GLU A 330 14.85 0.17 -1.19
CA GLU A 330 16.02 0.77 -0.53
C GLU A 330 16.71 1.85 -1.41
N SER A 331 16.81 1.59 -2.72
CA SER A 331 17.67 2.36 -3.63
C SER A 331 16.93 3.24 -4.63
N ILE A 332 15.60 3.19 -4.70
CA ILE A 332 14.82 4.07 -5.57
C ILE A 332 15.00 5.53 -5.14
N ALA A 333 15.08 6.43 -6.13
CA ALA A 333 15.26 7.86 -5.86
C ALA A 333 14.09 8.40 -5.03
N ARG A 334 14.40 9.13 -3.95
CA ARG A 334 13.40 9.75 -3.08
C ARG A 334 13.02 11.12 -3.58
N LYS A 335 11.83 11.24 -4.17
CA LYS A 335 11.34 12.50 -4.71
C LYS A 335 9.97 12.91 -4.17
N GLY A 336 9.41 12.16 -3.21
CA GLY A 336 8.16 12.46 -2.49
C GLY A 336 8.23 13.64 -1.50
N ALA A 337 7.05 14.06 -1.03
CA ALA A 337 6.80 15.19 -0.12
C ALA A 337 5.32 15.24 0.26
N VAL A 338 4.99 16.11 1.20
CA VAL A 338 3.63 16.28 1.74
C VAL A 338 3.16 17.71 1.51
N PRO A 339 2.56 18.01 0.35
CA PRO A 339 2.34 19.39 -0.10
C PRO A 339 1.41 20.20 0.81
N TRP A 340 0.49 19.56 1.53
CA TRP A 340 -0.45 20.21 2.43
C TRP A 340 -0.03 20.17 3.91
N GLY A 341 1.19 19.68 4.22
CA GLY A 341 1.70 19.56 5.59
C GLY A 341 2.55 20.73 6.08
N GLU A 342 2.63 21.81 5.30
CA GLU A 342 3.34 23.06 5.59
C GLU A 342 4.85 22.92 5.87
N ASP A 343 5.44 21.75 5.58
CA ASP A 343 6.86 21.47 5.73
C ASP A 343 7.42 20.83 4.46
N HIS A 344 8.11 21.64 3.65
CA HIS A 344 8.73 21.19 2.41
C HIS A 344 9.99 20.34 2.63
N SER A 345 10.53 20.31 3.86
CA SER A 345 11.69 19.48 4.23
C SER A 345 11.31 18.14 4.85
N TYR A 346 10.01 17.89 5.03
CA TYR A 346 9.51 16.67 5.63
C TYR A 346 9.97 15.43 4.84
N ALA A 347 10.75 14.57 5.49
CA ALA A 347 11.13 13.28 4.92
C ALA A 347 9.91 12.35 4.92
N VAL A 348 9.56 11.74 3.80
CA VAL A 348 8.51 10.70 3.74
C VAL A 348 9.11 9.32 3.99
N PHE A 349 10.25 9.04 3.35
CA PHE A 349 10.99 7.81 3.53
C PHE A 349 12.13 8.00 4.54
N ARG A 350 12.26 7.07 5.49
CA ARG A 350 13.34 7.03 6.49
C ARG A 350 13.99 5.65 6.47
N ASN A 351 15.28 5.56 6.22
CA ASN A 351 16.03 4.34 6.45
C ASN A 351 16.59 4.38 7.87
N VAL A 352 16.29 3.38 8.71
CA VAL A 352 16.73 3.37 10.12
C VAL A 352 18.25 3.47 10.30
N LEU A 353 19.03 3.03 9.31
CA LEU A 353 20.50 3.17 9.33
C LEU A 353 20.93 4.64 9.28
N ASP A 354 20.20 5.51 8.58
CA ASP A 354 20.48 6.95 8.51
C ASP A 354 20.23 7.65 9.86
N TYR A 355 19.45 7.02 10.74
CA TYR A 355 19.14 7.50 12.10
C TYR A 355 20.03 6.84 13.16
N GLY A 356 21.04 6.06 12.74
CA GLY A 356 22.06 5.48 13.61
C GLY A 356 21.78 4.05 14.09
N ALA A 357 20.83 3.33 13.49
CA ALA A 357 20.67 1.91 13.75
C ALA A 357 21.87 1.14 13.19
N ALA A 358 22.36 0.15 13.94
CA ALA A 358 23.47 -0.69 13.54
C ALA A 358 23.02 -1.95 12.80
N GLY A 359 21.85 -2.51 13.12
CA GLY A 359 21.31 -3.71 12.47
C GLY A 359 22.19 -4.96 12.63
N ASN A 360 23.00 -5.02 13.70
CA ASN A 360 24.01 -6.05 13.92
C ASN A 360 23.59 -7.14 14.93
N GLY A 361 22.43 -6.98 15.58
CA GLY A 361 21.88 -7.86 16.62
C GLY A 361 22.56 -7.75 17.98
N VAL A 362 23.42 -6.74 18.17
CA VAL A 362 24.19 -6.52 19.40
C VAL A 362 23.92 -5.13 19.96
N THR A 363 23.99 -4.09 19.13
CA THR A 363 23.68 -2.71 19.52
C THR A 363 22.17 -2.55 19.70
N ASP A 364 21.76 -1.87 20.77
CA ASP A 364 20.34 -1.52 20.94
C ASP A 364 19.94 -0.43 19.92
N ASP A 365 19.06 -0.81 18.99
CA ASP A 365 18.64 0.05 17.87
C ASP A 365 17.35 0.83 18.19
N THR A 366 16.79 0.67 19.40
CA THR A 366 15.50 1.25 19.81
C THR A 366 15.50 2.77 19.65
N ALA A 367 16.54 3.43 20.14
CA ALA A 367 16.65 4.89 20.06
C ALA A 367 16.76 5.39 18.61
N ALA A 368 17.47 4.66 17.74
CA ALA A 368 17.58 5.01 16.33
C ALA A 368 16.24 4.83 15.59
N ASN A 369 15.54 3.74 15.87
CA ASN A 369 14.23 3.45 15.30
C ASN A 369 13.19 4.48 15.75
N LYS A 370 13.19 4.86 17.04
CA LYS A 370 12.32 5.92 17.56
C LYS A 370 12.62 7.27 16.88
N ARG A 371 13.90 7.62 16.71
CA ARG A 371 14.27 8.83 15.95
C ARG A 371 13.74 8.80 14.51
N ALA A 372 13.85 7.67 13.82
CA ALA A 372 13.28 7.52 12.48
C ALA A 372 11.75 7.69 12.49
N MET A 373 11.05 7.10 13.46
CA MET A 373 9.59 7.19 13.59
C MET A 373 9.08 8.59 13.96
N ASP A 374 9.84 9.37 14.72
CA ASP A 374 9.41 10.66 15.24
C ASP A 374 9.85 11.85 14.36
N ASP A 375 10.82 11.65 13.47
CA ASP A 375 11.38 12.72 12.64
C ASP A 375 10.33 13.44 11.78
N GLY A 376 10.41 14.76 11.75
CA GLY A 376 9.46 15.65 11.06
C GLY A 376 8.22 16.05 11.87
N ARG A 377 8.26 15.91 13.21
CA ARG A 377 7.16 16.23 14.15
C ARG A 377 5.86 15.59 13.69
N ARG A 378 5.85 14.26 13.71
CA ARG A 378 4.73 13.43 13.28
C ARG A 378 3.58 13.46 14.29
N CYS A 379 2.45 12.87 13.90
CA CYS A 379 1.31 12.64 14.78
C CYS A 379 1.65 11.51 15.76
N GLY A 380 1.98 11.87 17.00
CA GLY A 380 2.31 10.95 18.10
C GLY A 380 1.39 11.18 19.29
N GLU A 381 1.94 11.10 20.50
CA GLU A 381 1.21 11.45 21.73
C GLU A 381 0.50 12.80 21.57
N LYS A 382 -0.80 12.85 21.94
CA LYS A 382 -1.66 14.05 21.85
C LYS A 382 -2.08 14.48 20.44
N CYS A 383 -1.94 13.60 19.45
CA CYS A 383 -2.49 13.80 18.12
C CYS A 383 -3.31 12.57 17.73
N ASN A 384 -4.60 12.74 17.45
CA ASN A 384 -5.47 11.60 17.16
C ASN A 384 -5.24 11.00 15.76
N GLU A 385 -5.00 11.83 14.74
CA GLU A 385 -4.55 11.36 13.42
C GLU A 385 -3.97 12.49 12.54
N SER A 386 -3.23 12.13 11.49
CA SER A 386 -2.80 13.04 10.44
C SER A 386 -2.46 12.34 9.12
N THR A 387 -3.00 12.88 8.04
CA THR A 387 -2.70 12.53 6.65
C THR A 387 -1.60 13.40 6.03
N VAL A 388 -1.20 14.47 6.74
CA VAL A 388 -0.10 15.36 6.35
C VAL A 388 1.23 15.04 7.04
N LYS A 389 1.32 13.89 7.73
CA LYS A 389 2.50 13.38 8.44
C LYS A 389 2.76 11.89 8.18
N ASN A 390 2.51 11.46 6.95
CA ASN A 390 2.65 10.09 6.48
C ASN A 390 4.13 9.68 6.34
N ALA A 391 4.48 8.45 6.73
CA ALA A 391 5.87 7.97 6.77
C ALA A 391 6.03 6.52 6.31
N ILE A 392 7.12 6.23 5.62
CA ILE A 392 7.71 4.88 5.52
C ILE A 392 8.97 4.84 6.38
N VAL A 393 8.99 3.94 7.36
CA VAL A 393 10.19 3.61 8.13
C VAL A 393 10.73 2.26 7.64
N TYR A 394 11.84 2.32 6.93
CA TYR A 394 12.43 1.18 6.23
C TYR A 394 13.58 0.55 7.02
N PHE A 395 13.53 -0.76 7.13
CA PHE A 395 14.52 -1.63 7.76
C PHE A 395 15.22 -2.45 6.67
N PRO A 396 16.47 -2.09 6.30
CA PRO A 396 17.31 -2.92 5.46
C PRO A 396 17.55 -4.32 6.06
N PRO A 397 18.13 -5.27 5.29
CA PRO A 397 18.51 -6.57 5.85
C PRO A 397 19.46 -6.42 7.04
N GLY A 398 19.08 -7.01 8.17
CA GLY A 398 19.82 -6.90 9.41
C GLY A 398 19.10 -7.55 10.59
N THR A 399 19.77 -7.57 11.73
CA THR A 399 19.17 -7.96 13.01
C THR A 399 19.12 -6.74 13.89
N TYR A 400 17.93 -6.27 14.22
CA TYR A 400 17.72 -5.07 15.02
C TYR A 400 17.19 -5.48 16.38
N LEU A 401 17.84 -5.02 17.44
CA LEU A 401 17.38 -5.20 18.82
C LEU A 401 16.45 -4.02 19.18
N ILE A 402 15.13 -4.25 19.35
CA ILE A 402 14.11 -3.16 19.20
C ILE A 402 12.90 -3.16 20.15
N SER A 403 12.09 -2.07 20.04
CA SER A 403 10.73 -1.92 20.60
C SER A 403 9.72 -0.96 19.84
N SER A 404 9.69 -0.82 18.49
CA SER A 404 8.68 0.06 17.79
C SER A 404 8.44 -0.17 16.26
N SER A 405 7.34 0.35 15.66
CA SER A 405 6.69 0.06 14.31
C SER A 405 7.50 0.18 12.98
N VAL A 406 7.23 -0.62 11.93
CA VAL A 406 8.24 -0.97 10.89
C VAL A 406 7.76 -1.41 9.48
N ILE A 407 8.58 -1.17 8.43
CA ILE A 407 8.56 -1.84 7.10
C ILE A 407 9.95 -2.42 6.79
N GLY A 408 10.05 -3.70 6.42
CA GLY A 408 11.32 -4.37 6.11
C GLY A 408 11.63 -4.58 4.63
N ASP A 409 12.89 -4.93 4.35
CA ASP A 409 13.35 -5.48 3.05
C ASP A 409 12.59 -6.76 2.69
N ALA A 410 12.09 -6.85 1.46
CA ALA A 410 11.28 -7.98 1.01
C ALA A 410 12.09 -9.20 0.52
N ILE A 411 13.37 -9.00 0.15
CA ILE A 411 14.27 -10.03 -0.36
C ILE A 411 14.94 -10.78 0.80
N ASP A 412 15.46 -10.03 1.78
CA ASP A 412 16.09 -10.56 2.98
C ASP A 412 15.52 -9.87 4.22
N ARG A 413 14.42 -10.45 4.73
CA ARG A 413 13.59 -9.83 5.78
C ARG A 413 14.42 -9.48 7.02
N PRO A 414 14.37 -8.23 7.51
CA PRO A 414 14.98 -7.89 8.79
C PRO A 414 14.38 -8.70 9.94
N LEU A 415 15.27 -9.09 10.85
CA LEU A 415 14.93 -9.75 12.10
C LEU A 415 14.87 -8.70 13.20
N LEU A 416 13.70 -8.53 13.78
CA LEU A 416 13.43 -7.68 14.92
C LEU A 416 13.45 -8.56 16.17
N VAL A 417 14.55 -8.49 16.91
CA VAL A 417 14.73 -9.27 18.13
C VAL A 417 14.32 -8.40 19.29
N ALA A 418 13.40 -8.88 20.11
CA ALA A 418 13.17 -8.21 21.37
C ALA A 418 14.22 -8.65 22.39
N SER A 419 14.73 -7.70 23.16
CA SER A 419 15.60 -8.02 24.29
C SER A 419 14.85 -8.80 25.36
N LYS A 420 15.51 -9.69 26.11
CA LYS A 420 14.94 -10.28 27.34
C LYS A 420 14.61 -9.19 28.37
N SER A 421 15.25 -8.03 28.23
CA SER A 421 15.02 -6.82 29.01
C SER A 421 13.92 -5.90 28.44
N LEU A 422 13.11 -6.35 27.46
CA LEU A 422 11.99 -5.57 26.90
C LEU A 422 10.98 -5.22 27.99
N ILE A 423 10.60 -3.94 28.05
CA ILE A 423 9.57 -3.42 28.95
C ILE A 423 8.53 -2.69 28.10
N GLY A 424 7.30 -3.24 28.01
CA GLY A 424 6.22 -2.63 27.21
C GLY A 424 5.06 -3.60 26.94
N LEU A 425 4.08 -3.17 26.13
CA LEU A 425 2.96 -4.02 25.66
C LEU A 425 3.38 -5.05 24.61
N GLY A 426 4.41 -4.71 23.84
CA GLY A 426 4.83 -5.49 22.69
C GLY A 426 6.08 -4.92 22.05
N VAL A 427 6.60 -5.64 21.06
CA VAL A 427 7.75 -5.21 20.26
C VAL A 427 7.37 -4.06 19.35
N LEU A 428 6.14 -4.08 18.81
CA LEU A 428 5.55 -2.96 18.10
C LEU A 428 4.17 -2.71 18.69
N SER A 429 3.78 -1.44 18.69
CA SER A 429 2.46 -0.99 19.13
C SER A 429 1.87 -0.04 18.09
N THR A 430 0.62 -0.26 17.71
CA THR A 430 -0.13 0.65 16.81
C THR A 430 -0.89 1.74 17.56
N ASP A 431 -1.02 1.61 18.88
CA ASP A 431 -1.66 2.58 19.77
C ASP A 431 -1.14 2.43 21.20
N GLU A 432 -1.06 3.52 21.95
CA GLU A 432 -0.40 3.57 23.26
C GLU A 432 -1.34 4.19 24.31
N TYR A 433 -1.44 3.56 25.48
CA TYR A 433 -2.18 4.11 26.61
C TYR A 433 -1.37 5.21 27.29
N THR A 434 -1.94 6.40 27.45
CA THR A 434 -1.23 7.54 28.06
C THR A 434 -1.33 7.55 29.58
N GLY A 435 -2.36 6.92 30.15
CA GLY A 435 -2.70 7.07 31.56
C GLY A 435 -3.24 8.45 31.94
N GLY A 436 -3.58 9.29 30.94
CA GLY A 436 -4.06 10.67 31.13
C GLY A 436 -5.51 10.80 31.58
N GLY A 437 -6.19 9.71 31.94
CA GLY A 437 -7.60 9.69 32.35
C GLY A 437 -8.50 9.24 31.20
N THR A 438 -9.62 9.94 31.00
CA THR A 438 -10.62 9.61 29.97
C THR A 438 -10.32 10.36 28.67
N GLY A 439 -10.21 9.63 27.55
CA GLY A 439 -10.02 10.15 26.20
C GLY A 439 -11.30 10.73 25.57
N PRO A 440 -11.19 11.28 24.34
CA PRO A 440 -12.29 11.97 23.66
C PRO A 440 -13.46 11.07 23.26
N ASP A 441 -13.25 9.77 23.18
CA ASP A 441 -14.25 8.73 22.92
C ASP A 441 -14.98 8.25 24.19
N GLY A 442 -14.62 8.80 25.36
CA GLY A 442 -15.17 8.41 26.66
C GLY A 442 -14.53 7.15 27.25
N HIS A 443 -13.49 6.62 26.60
CA HIS A 443 -12.68 5.49 27.08
C HIS A 443 -11.39 5.97 27.74
N ASP A 444 -10.48 5.07 28.09
CA ASP A 444 -9.17 5.48 28.59
C ASP A 444 -8.40 6.25 27.52
N GLN A 445 -7.69 7.30 27.93
CA GLN A 445 -6.93 8.09 26.99
C GLN A 445 -5.80 7.25 26.39
N GLN A 446 -5.83 7.14 25.06
CA GLN A 446 -4.80 6.54 24.22
C GLN A 446 -4.21 7.61 23.30
N TRP A 447 -3.18 7.28 22.52
CA TRP A 447 -2.62 8.19 21.53
C TRP A 447 -3.63 8.46 20.41
N TYR A 448 -4.32 7.40 19.99
CA TYR A 448 -5.26 7.44 18.90
C TYR A 448 -6.62 6.92 19.38
N VAL A 449 -7.71 7.39 18.77
CA VAL A 449 -9.02 6.76 18.99
C VAL A 449 -9.04 5.46 18.21
N ASN A 450 -9.24 4.32 18.88
CA ASN A 450 -9.12 2.99 18.26
C ASN A 450 -9.97 2.79 17.00
N THR A 451 -11.19 3.35 16.96
CA THR A 451 -12.09 3.27 15.79
C THR A 451 -11.71 4.22 14.67
N ALA A 452 -10.76 5.11 14.92
CA ALA A 452 -10.24 6.08 13.97
C ALA A 452 -8.74 5.91 13.68
N ASN A 453 -8.12 4.81 14.14
CA ASN A 453 -6.69 4.56 13.99
C ASN A 453 -6.36 3.95 12.61
N PHE A 454 -6.36 4.79 11.56
CA PHE A 454 -6.31 4.35 10.15
C PHE A 454 -4.88 4.31 9.56
N TYR A 455 -4.77 3.87 8.30
CA TYR A 455 -3.58 4.02 7.43
C TYR A 455 -2.25 3.51 8.02
N ARG A 456 -2.19 2.21 8.36
CA ARG A 456 -0.98 1.54 8.89
C ARG A 456 -0.61 0.31 8.08
N GLN A 457 0.68 0.11 7.85
CA GLN A 457 1.22 -1.10 7.23
C GLN A 457 2.38 -1.65 8.05
N ILE A 458 2.35 -2.96 8.31
CA ILE A 458 3.51 -3.71 8.81
C ILE A 458 3.81 -4.80 7.79
N ARG A 459 4.97 -4.73 7.14
CA ARG A 459 5.33 -5.73 6.12
C ARG A 459 6.80 -6.13 6.11
N ASN A 460 7.03 -7.38 5.71
CA ASN A 460 8.36 -7.99 5.50
C ASN A 460 9.25 -8.05 6.73
N VAL A 461 8.70 -8.36 7.90
CA VAL A 461 9.50 -8.44 9.13
C VAL A 461 9.33 -9.79 9.80
N ILE A 462 10.41 -10.25 10.43
CA ILE A 462 10.35 -11.35 11.40
C ILE A 462 10.49 -10.71 12.77
N ILE A 463 9.57 -10.99 13.69
CA ILE A 463 9.62 -10.53 15.08
C ILE A 463 9.87 -11.75 15.97
N ASP A 464 10.99 -11.75 16.68
CA ASP A 464 11.54 -12.93 17.38
C ASP A 464 11.82 -12.65 18.86
N GLU A 465 11.67 -13.71 19.65
CA GLU A 465 11.81 -13.82 21.12
C GLU A 465 11.05 -12.73 21.92
N THR A 466 10.05 -13.11 22.74
CA THR A 466 9.20 -12.17 23.52
C THR A 466 8.15 -11.36 22.76
N ALA A 467 7.98 -11.64 21.46
CA ALA A 467 7.13 -10.88 20.56
C ALA A 467 5.63 -10.99 20.87
N CYS A 468 5.08 -9.94 21.50
CA CYS A 468 3.69 -9.54 21.35
C CYS A 468 3.66 -8.32 20.40
N LEU A 469 2.81 -8.35 19.38
CA LEU A 469 2.49 -7.21 18.53
C LEU A 469 1.15 -6.64 19.01
N HIS A 470 1.14 -5.41 19.53
CA HIS A 470 -0.10 -4.72 19.86
C HIS A 470 -0.67 -4.07 18.59
N TYR A 471 -1.80 -4.58 18.12
CA TYR A 471 -2.41 -4.27 16.83
C TYR A 471 -3.87 -3.82 16.98
N GLN A 472 -4.06 -2.75 17.74
CA GLN A 472 -5.33 -2.05 17.93
C GLN A 472 -5.49 -1.02 16.79
N VAL A 473 -6.37 -1.29 15.82
CA VAL A 473 -6.40 -0.57 14.54
C VAL A 473 -7.80 -0.45 13.93
N ALA A 474 -7.95 0.45 12.96
CA ALA A 474 -9.16 0.63 12.17
C ALA A 474 -8.93 0.32 10.67
N GLN A 475 -9.79 0.82 9.78
CA GLN A 475 -9.77 0.57 8.34
C GLN A 475 -8.49 1.09 7.66
N ALA A 476 -8.23 0.62 6.42
CA ALA A 476 -7.01 0.92 5.65
C ALA A 476 -5.71 0.54 6.38
N THR A 477 -5.76 -0.53 7.17
CA THR A 477 -4.59 -1.12 7.82
C THR A 477 -4.32 -2.51 7.27
N SER A 478 -3.05 -2.89 7.15
CA SER A 478 -2.67 -4.22 6.68
C SER A 478 -1.38 -4.75 7.31
N MET A 479 -1.35 -6.07 7.46
CA MET A 479 -0.12 -6.84 7.62
C MET A 479 0.16 -7.62 6.35
N GLN A 480 1.44 -7.77 6.01
CA GLN A 480 1.86 -8.56 4.87
C GLN A 480 3.24 -9.19 5.06
N ASN A 481 3.38 -10.50 4.83
CA ASN A 481 4.67 -11.20 4.84
C ASN A 481 5.40 -11.06 6.19
N VAL A 482 4.65 -11.19 7.28
CA VAL A 482 5.14 -11.07 8.67
C VAL A 482 5.29 -12.45 9.28
N GLU A 483 6.36 -12.65 10.05
CA GLU A 483 6.53 -13.86 10.87
C GLU A 483 6.68 -13.47 12.34
N LEU A 484 5.82 -14.02 13.19
CA LEU A 484 5.83 -13.77 14.63
C LEU A 484 6.22 -15.05 15.37
N ARG A 485 7.28 -14.97 16.17
CA ARG A 485 7.80 -16.09 16.96
C ARG A 485 7.65 -15.77 18.44
N ALA A 486 6.83 -16.54 19.15
CA ALA A 486 6.60 -16.35 20.57
C ALA A 486 7.14 -17.53 21.39
N GLY A 487 7.71 -17.23 22.55
CA GLY A 487 8.14 -18.21 23.54
C GLY A 487 6.99 -18.71 24.42
N ALA A 488 7.26 -19.69 25.27
CA ALA A 488 6.28 -20.19 26.24
C ALA A 488 5.78 -19.06 27.16
N GLY A 489 4.47 -19.00 27.41
CA GLY A 489 3.85 -17.94 28.22
C GLY A 489 3.60 -16.62 27.48
N GLN A 490 3.87 -16.54 26.18
CA GLN A 490 3.75 -15.32 25.38
C GLN A 490 2.65 -15.41 24.34
N MET A 491 2.25 -14.24 23.85
CA MET A 491 1.21 -14.08 22.82
C MET A 491 1.81 -13.46 21.57
N GLY A 492 1.33 -13.84 20.38
CA GLY A 492 1.83 -13.28 19.11
C GLY A 492 1.25 -11.89 18.81
N ILE A 493 -0.07 -11.76 18.81
CA ILE A 493 -0.81 -10.51 18.62
C ILE A 493 -1.76 -10.27 19.79
N PHE A 494 -1.80 -9.03 20.26
CA PHE A 494 -2.81 -8.48 21.15
C PHE A 494 -3.58 -7.36 20.45
N ALA A 495 -4.91 -7.47 20.36
CA ALA A 495 -5.77 -6.49 19.69
C ALA A 495 -7.14 -6.43 20.39
N GLU A 496 -7.26 -5.65 21.45
CA GLU A 496 -8.40 -5.66 22.37
C GLU A 496 -9.69 -5.02 21.84
N ASN A 497 -9.60 -4.09 20.90
CA ASN A 497 -10.71 -3.39 20.26
C ASN A 497 -10.24 -2.61 19.01
N GLY A 498 -11.20 -2.07 18.25
CA GLY A 498 -10.95 -1.30 17.04
C GLY A 498 -12.12 -1.36 16.05
N SER A 499 -11.84 -1.09 14.77
CA SER A 499 -12.82 -1.12 13.67
C SER A 499 -12.18 -1.59 12.37
N SER A 500 -11.43 -2.68 12.45
CA SER A 500 -10.33 -2.89 11.52
C SER A 500 -10.67 -3.34 10.09
N GLY A 501 -9.61 -3.40 9.28
CA GLY A 501 -9.50 -3.89 7.91
C GLY A 501 -9.00 -5.34 7.81
N GLY A 502 -7.71 -5.54 7.45
CA GLY A 502 -7.18 -6.85 7.03
C GLY A 502 -5.92 -7.33 7.76
N ILE A 503 -5.86 -8.63 8.07
CA ILE A 503 -4.62 -9.33 8.46
C ILE A 503 -4.32 -10.35 7.37
N SER A 504 -3.17 -10.22 6.71
CA SER A 504 -2.83 -11.13 5.61
C SER A 504 -1.39 -11.59 5.64
N ASP A 505 -1.15 -12.80 5.12
CA ASP A 505 0.21 -13.33 4.88
C ASP A 505 1.09 -13.35 6.15
N VAL A 506 0.53 -13.84 7.27
CA VAL A 506 1.24 -13.92 8.56
C VAL A 506 1.50 -15.37 8.95
N THR A 507 2.74 -15.65 9.36
CA THR A 507 3.14 -16.92 9.96
C THR A 507 3.41 -16.76 11.45
N PHE A 508 2.81 -17.59 12.27
CA PHE A 508 2.96 -17.62 13.71
C PHE A 508 3.63 -18.91 14.14
N VAL A 509 4.63 -18.83 15.02
CA VAL A 509 5.42 -19.97 15.49
C VAL A 509 5.62 -19.93 17.00
N GLY A 510 5.13 -20.96 17.71
CA GLY A 510 5.35 -21.16 19.14
C GLY A 510 4.65 -20.13 20.04
N GLY A 511 4.31 -20.52 21.27
CA GLY A 511 3.67 -19.65 22.26
C GLY A 511 2.38 -20.22 22.84
N ASP A 512 1.75 -19.47 23.74
CA ASP A 512 0.54 -19.92 24.44
C ASP A 512 -0.71 -19.60 23.61
N VAL A 513 -0.88 -18.32 23.24
CA VAL A 513 -1.99 -17.84 22.40
C VAL A 513 -1.43 -17.04 21.24
N CYS A 514 -1.69 -17.44 20.01
CA CYS A 514 -1.13 -16.73 18.87
C CYS A 514 -1.81 -15.36 18.65
N LEU A 515 -3.14 -15.32 18.48
CA LEU A 515 -3.90 -14.08 18.39
C LEU A 515 -4.89 -14.02 19.55
N TYR A 516 -4.75 -12.98 20.38
CA TYR A 516 -5.66 -12.68 21.48
C TYR A 516 -6.30 -11.31 21.24
N GLY A 517 -7.62 -11.24 21.07
CA GLY A 517 -8.22 -9.94 20.79
C GLY A 517 -9.72 -9.98 20.53
N GLY A 518 -10.29 -8.80 20.31
CA GLY A 518 -11.67 -8.63 19.88
C GLY A 518 -11.83 -7.31 19.15
N GLU A 519 -12.58 -7.32 18.07
CA GLU A 519 -12.73 -6.18 17.14
C GLU A 519 -14.13 -6.22 16.56
N GLN A 520 -14.66 -5.09 16.09
CA GLN A 520 -15.96 -5.08 15.41
C GLN A 520 -16.00 -6.11 14.27
N GLN A 521 -15.01 -6.05 13.37
CA GLN A 521 -14.84 -6.96 12.26
C GLN A 521 -13.36 -7.08 11.84
N PHE A 522 -13.04 -8.17 11.14
CA PHE A 522 -11.78 -8.33 10.42
C PHE A 522 -11.95 -9.31 9.25
N THR A 523 -11.16 -9.11 8.20
CA THR A 523 -10.83 -10.17 7.23
C THR A 523 -9.41 -10.66 7.48
N ALA A 524 -9.29 -11.91 7.93
CA ALA A 524 -8.02 -12.56 8.24
C ALA A 524 -7.75 -13.67 7.21
N GLN A 525 -6.71 -13.53 6.40
CA GLN A 525 -6.47 -14.44 5.28
C GLN A 525 -5.01 -14.88 5.10
N ARG A 526 -4.82 -16.10 4.61
CA ARG A 526 -3.49 -16.69 4.34
C ARG A 526 -2.60 -16.70 5.59
N LEU A 527 -3.14 -17.21 6.69
CA LEU A 527 -2.47 -17.28 7.98
C LEU A 527 -1.97 -18.69 8.29
N VAL A 528 -0.75 -18.81 8.83
CA VAL A 528 -0.14 -20.10 9.17
C VAL A 528 0.21 -20.13 10.66
N PHE A 529 -0.23 -21.15 11.39
CA PHE A 529 -0.03 -21.32 12.82
C PHE A 529 0.69 -22.63 13.10
N ARG A 530 1.75 -22.61 13.92
CA ARG A 530 2.56 -23.80 14.25
C ARG A 530 2.88 -23.88 15.75
N GLY A 531 2.46 -24.97 16.39
CA GLY A 531 2.95 -25.34 17.73
C GLY A 531 2.38 -24.51 18.90
N PHE A 532 1.12 -24.08 18.84
CA PHE A 532 0.47 -23.27 19.89
C PHE A 532 -0.46 -24.06 20.80
N SER A 533 -0.67 -23.56 22.02
CA SER A 533 -1.79 -24.06 22.85
C SER A 533 -3.14 -23.57 22.32
N VAL A 534 -3.26 -22.29 21.96
CA VAL A 534 -4.44 -21.72 21.30
C VAL A 534 -4.01 -20.93 20.07
N GLY A 535 -4.57 -21.24 18.90
CA GLY A 535 -4.29 -20.48 17.67
C GLY A 535 -4.90 -19.07 17.73
N VAL A 536 -6.20 -19.00 17.95
CA VAL A 536 -6.94 -17.73 18.00
C VAL A 536 -7.88 -17.75 19.20
N GLN A 537 -7.85 -16.69 20.00
CA GLN A 537 -8.86 -16.41 21.03
C GLN A 537 -9.54 -15.07 20.72
N VAL A 538 -10.79 -15.13 20.27
CA VAL A 538 -11.65 -13.94 20.09
C VAL A 538 -12.49 -13.73 21.34
N ILE A 539 -12.33 -12.57 21.98
CA ILE A 539 -13.02 -12.24 23.24
C ILE A 539 -14.31 -11.44 23.04
N TRP A 540 -14.44 -10.73 21.92
CA TRP A 540 -15.67 -10.10 21.44
C TRP A 540 -15.56 -9.79 19.94
N ASP A 541 -16.68 -9.77 19.22
CA ASP A 541 -16.77 -9.22 17.86
C ASP A 541 -18.23 -8.96 17.45
N TRP A 542 -18.41 -8.39 16.25
CA TRP A 542 -19.66 -8.49 15.51
C TRP A 542 -19.60 -9.62 14.47
N GLY A 543 -18.50 -9.67 13.71
CA GLY A 543 -18.27 -10.74 12.74
C GLY A 543 -16.89 -10.74 12.09
N TRP A 544 -16.23 -11.91 12.06
CA TRP A 544 -14.92 -12.08 11.41
C TRP A 544 -14.95 -13.12 10.29
N VAL A 545 -14.15 -12.88 9.26
CA VAL A 545 -13.89 -13.85 8.18
C VAL A 545 -12.47 -14.37 8.29
N TRP A 546 -12.32 -15.69 8.34
CA TRP A 546 -11.07 -16.44 8.39
C TRP A 546 -10.93 -17.27 7.13
N LYS A 547 -9.97 -16.94 6.27
CA LYS A 547 -9.79 -17.60 4.98
C LYS A 547 -8.37 -18.14 4.80
N SER A 548 -8.25 -19.33 4.20
CA SER A 548 -6.94 -19.90 3.89
C SER A 548 -6.03 -20.02 5.12
N VAL A 549 -6.61 -20.37 6.26
CA VAL A 549 -5.90 -20.60 7.52
C VAL A 549 -5.31 -22.00 7.53
N THR A 550 -4.05 -22.13 7.95
CA THR A 550 -3.39 -23.43 8.14
C THR A 550 -2.91 -23.54 9.57
N MET A 551 -3.39 -24.53 10.32
CA MET A 551 -2.93 -24.80 11.69
C MET A 551 -2.31 -26.19 11.79
N THR A 552 -1.10 -26.26 12.35
CA THR A 552 -0.35 -27.51 12.56
C THR A 552 0.13 -27.63 14.00
N ASP A 553 -0.12 -28.80 14.61
CA ASP A 553 0.29 -29.13 15.99
C ASP A 553 -0.24 -28.10 17.02
N VAL A 554 -1.54 -27.77 16.93
CA VAL A 554 -2.22 -26.79 17.79
C VAL A 554 -3.22 -27.49 18.70
N LYS A 555 -3.27 -27.20 20.00
CA LYS A 555 -4.24 -27.87 20.90
C LYS A 555 -5.68 -27.41 20.62
N THR A 556 -5.92 -26.10 20.60
CA THR A 556 -7.22 -25.50 20.24
C THR A 556 -7.02 -24.51 19.10
N GLY A 557 -7.71 -24.70 17.96
CA GLY A 557 -7.58 -23.83 16.81
C GLY A 557 -8.14 -22.43 17.06
N PHE A 558 -9.47 -22.32 17.03
CA PHE A 558 -10.24 -21.12 17.31
C PHE A 558 -11.01 -21.26 18.61
N LYS A 559 -10.91 -20.26 19.47
CA LYS A 559 -11.64 -20.16 20.73
C LYS A 559 -12.46 -18.86 20.72
N PHE A 560 -13.72 -18.99 20.34
CA PHE A 560 -14.70 -17.91 20.27
C PHE A 560 -15.51 -17.92 21.57
N VAL A 561 -14.84 -17.52 22.64
CA VAL A 561 -15.39 -17.58 24.00
C VAL A 561 -15.12 -16.24 24.66
N PRO A 562 -16.17 -15.51 25.08
CA PRO A 562 -15.99 -14.27 25.79
C PRO A 562 -15.34 -14.54 27.15
N GLU A 563 -14.59 -13.55 27.65
CA GLU A 563 -13.91 -13.65 28.94
C GLU A 563 -14.87 -13.73 30.13
N TYR A 564 -16.08 -13.17 29.99
CA TYR A 564 -17.09 -13.09 31.05
C TYR A 564 -18.44 -13.67 30.61
N PRO A 565 -19.27 -14.14 31.56
CA PRO A 565 -20.56 -14.77 31.27
C PRO A 565 -21.54 -13.91 30.46
N ASP A 566 -21.37 -12.59 30.44
CA ASP A 566 -22.24 -11.62 29.76
C ASP A 566 -21.62 -10.99 28.49
N GLY A 567 -20.36 -11.32 28.17
CA GLY A 567 -19.73 -10.97 26.90
C GLY A 567 -20.29 -11.78 25.74
N LYS A 568 -20.11 -11.31 24.50
CA LYS A 568 -20.61 -11.99 23.30
C LYS A 568 -19.58 -11.94 22.18
N VAL A 569 -19.38 -13.09 21.54
CA VAL A 569 -18.72 -13.20 20.24
C VAL A 569 -19.83 -13.43 19.22
N GLY A 570 -20.03 -12.46 18.34
CA GLY A 570 -21.16 -12.37 17.42
C GLY A 570 -21.16 -13.47 16.37
N SER A 571 -20.21 -13.45 15.43
CA SER A 571 -20.20 -14.40 14.32
C SER A 571 -18.83 -14.66 13.71
N SER A 572 -18.66 -15.85 13.12
CA SER A 572 -17.41 -16.21 12.45
C SER A 572 -17.66 -17.08 11.22
N LEU A 573 -16.92 -16.80 10.15
CA LEU A 573 -16.85 -17.60 8.93
C LEU A 573 -15.43 -18.15 8.79
N ILE A 574 -15.27 -19.46 8.75
CA ILE A 574 -13.98 -20.12 8.52
C ILE A 574 -14.06 -20.86 7.19
N MET A 575 -13.23 -20.49 6.22
CA MET A 575 -13.26 -21.06 4.89
C MET A 575 -11.89 -21.40 4.30
N ASP A 576 -11.86 -22.36 3.38
CA ASP A 576 -10.68 -22.75 2.60
C ASP A 576 -9.45 -23.08 3.46
N SER A 577 -9.68 -23.59 4.67
CA SER A 577 -8.65 -23.73 5.70
C SER A 577 -8.28 -25.20 5.96
N SER A 578 -7.12 -25.43 6.55
CA SER A 578 -6.59 -26.77 6.83
C SER A 578 -6.07 -26.91 8.26
N PHE A 579 -6.36 -28.05 8.88
CA PHE A 579 -5.99 -28.34 10.27
C PHE A 579 -5.32 -29.71 10.35
N THR A 580 -4.06 -29.74 10.79
CA THR A 580 -3.27 -30.96 10.93
C THR A 580 -2.82 -31.12 12.38
N ASN A 581 -3.07 -32.29 12.99
CA ASN A 581 -2.76 -32.57 14.39
C ASN A 581 -3.33 -31.51 15.34
N VAL A 582 -4.61 -31.14 15.14
CA VAL A 582 -5.30 -30.16 15.97
C VAL A 582 -6.23 -30.84 16.95
N GLY A 583 -6.16 -30.52 18.25
CA GLY A 583 -7.06 -31.13 19.24
C GLY A 583 -8.53 -30.81 18.94
N THR A 584 -8.93 -29.55 19.14
CA THR A 584 -10.26 -29.05 18.76
C THR A 584 -10.13 -27.86 17.81
N VAL A 585 -10.79 -27.91 16.65
CA VAL A 585 -10.68 -26.83 15.65
C VAL A 585 -11.42 -25.58 16.10
N VAL A 586 -12.67 -25.68 16.59
CA VAL A 586 -13.42 -24.53 17.11
C VAL A 586 -14.04 -24.84 18.47
N VAL A 587 -13.90 -23.91 19.41
CA VAL A 587 -14.59 -23.90 20.70
C VAL A 587 -15.46 -22.65 20.80
N ILE A 588 -16.76 -22.82 21.09
CA ILE A 588 -17.74 -21.74 21.28
C ILE A 588 -18.47 -21.87 22.62
N GLN A 589 -19.19 -20.83 23.03
CA GLN A 589 -20.22 -20.99 24.08
C GLN A 589 -21.36 -21.90 23.60
N PRO A 590 -22.11 -22.56 24.52
CA PRO A 590 -23.25 -23.40 24.16
C PRO A 590 -24.26 -22.62 23.29
N PRO A 591 -24.60 -23.10 22.08
CA PRO A 591 -25.51 -22.39 21.21
C PRO A 591 -26.94 -22.43 21.75
N SER A 592 -27.70 -21.38 21.48
CA SER A 592 -29.12 -21.29 21.80
C SER A 592 -29.91 -20.72 20.62
N SER A 593 -31.09 -21.29 20.39
CA SER A 593 -32.03 -20.83 19.36
C SER A 593 -32.84 -19.60 19.77
N GLU A 594 -32.80 -19.24 21.05
CA GLU A 594 -33.51 -18.08 21.59
C GLU A 594 -32.88 -16.79 21.07
N ALA A 595 -33.69 -15.87 20.57
CA ALA A 595 -33.21 -14.58 20.08
C ALA A 595 -32.54 -13.79 21.22
N GLY A 596 -31.36 -13.23 20.96
CA GLY A 596 -30.62 -12.43 21.94
C GLY A 596 -29.90 -13.22 23.04
N SER A 597 -29.95 -14.55 23.01
CA SER A 597 -29.31 -15.43 24.02
C SER A 597 -27.78 -15.47 24.00
N GLY A 598 -27.14 -14.92 22.96
CA GLY A 598 -25.71 -14.58 22.98
C GLY A 598 -24.71 -15.66 22.56
N GLY A 599 -25.12 -16.69 21.82
CA GLY A 599 -24.19 -17.63 21.19
C GLY A 599 -23.55 -17.09 19.91
N THR A 600 -22.42 -17.69 19.50
CA THR A 600 -21.68 -17.35 18.27
C THR A 600 -22.30 -18.02 17.05
N GLY A 601 -22.69 -17.23 16.04
CA GLY A 601 -23.03 -17.75 14.72
C GLY A 601 -21.78 -18.25 14.01
N LEU A 602 -21.81 -19.46 13.43
CA LEU A 602 -20.63 -20.08 12.86
C LEU A 602 -20.92 -20.70 11.49
N VAL A 603 -20.12 -20.34 10.50
CA VAL A 603 -20.09 -20.95 9.18
C VAL A 603 -18.71 -21.55 8.94
N ILE A 604 -18.68 -22.81 8.52
CA ILE A 604 -17.46 -23.55 8.19
C ILE A 604 -17.61 -24.06 6.76
N GLU A 605 -16.65 -23.76 5.88
CA GLU A 605 -16.76 -24.09 4.45
C GLU A 605 -15.42 -24.56 3.86
N ASN A 606 -15.43 -25.66 3.12
CA ASN A 606 -14.25 -26.23 2.45
C ASN A 606 -13.03 -26.38 3.37
N ILE A 607 -13.21 -27.09 4.49
CA ILE A 607 -12.15 -27.35 5.47
C ILE A 607 -11.58 -28.74 5.29
N VAL A 608 -10.26 -28.87 5.32
CA VAL A 608 -9.55 -30.15 5.29
C VAL A 608 -8.93 -30.43 6.66
N MET A 609 -9.10 -31.65 7.17
CA MET A 609 -8.59 -32.03 8.49
C MET A 609 -7.86 -33.36 8.46
N SER A 610 -6.75 -33.44 9.20
CA SER A 610 -5.97 -34.66 9.43
C SER A 610 -5.47 -34.68 10.87
N GLY A 611 -5.60 -35.83 11.56
CA GLY A 611 -5.19 -35.92 12.97
C GLY A 611 -5.96 -34.97 13.90
N VAL A 612 -7.22 -34.65 13.56
CA VAL A 612 -8.08 -33.77 14.37
C VAL A 612 -8.97 -34.59 15.30
N THR A 613 -9.05 -34.23 16.59
CA THR A 613 -9.90 -34.95 17.56
C THR A 613 -11.36 -34.49 17.47
N THR A 614 -11.62 -33.17 17.48
CA THR A 614 -12.98 -32.60 17.37
C THR A 614 -12.99 -31.40 16.43
N ALA A 615 -13.98 -31.30 15.54
CA ALA A 615 -14.10 -30.13 14.66
C ALA A 615 -14.71 -28.94 15.40
N VAL A 616 -15.87 -29.12 16.04
CA VAL A 616 -16.52 -28.06 16.84
C VAL A 616 -16.99 -28.62 18.17
N ALA A 617 -16.67 -27.93 19.26
CA ALA A 617 -17.16 -28.23 20.60
C ALA A 617 -17.67 -26.96 21.29
N ASP A 618 -18.53 -27.12 22.30
CA ASP A 618 -18.86 -26.04 23.22
C ASP A 618 -17.98 -26.07 24.49
N THR A 619 -18.04 -25.01 25.30
CA THR A 619 -17.28 -24.90 26.56
C THR A 619 -17.67 -25.92 27.64
N SER A 620 -18.77 -26.67 27.48
CA SER A 620 -19.11 -27.80 28.37
C SER A 620 -18.38 -29.09 27.99
N GLY A 621 -17.65 -29.08 26.86
CA GLY A 621 -16.99 -30.26 26.29
C GLY A 621 -17.90 -31.08 25.37
N ARG A 622 -19.13 -30.64 25.11
CA ARG A 622 -20.03 -31.31 24.16
C ARG A 622 -19.54 -31.05 22.74
N SER A 623 -19.35 -32.14 21.98
CA SER A 623 -19.09 -32.05 20.54
C SER A 623 -20.35 -31.62 19.79
N LEU A 624 -20.20 -30.60 18.94
CA LEU A 624 -21.24 -30.08 18.04
C LEU A 624 -21.02 -30.52 16.59
N LEU A 625 -19.76 -30.77 16.22
CA LEU A 625 -19.37 -31.35 14.95
C LEU A 625 -18.16 -32.27 15.15
N ALA A 626 -18.30 -33.53 14.73
CA ALA A 626 -17.21 -34.50 14.74
C ALA A 626 -16.16 -34.16 13.66
N ALA A 627 -14.93 -34.60 13.87
CA ALA A 627 -13.88 -34.48 12.85
C ALA A 627 -14.16 -35.41 11.65
N SER A 628 -13.92 -34.90 10.45
CA SER A 628 -13.96 -35.62 9.18
C SER A 628 -12.79 -35.18 8.29
N ALA A 629 -12.37 -36.00 7.32
CA ALA A 629 -11.27 -35.63 6.42
C ALA A 629 -11.54 -34.30 5.67
N ARG A 630 -12.81 -34.04 5.36
CA ARG A 630 -13.27 -32.79 4.75
C ARG A 630 -14.64 -32.38 5.30
N ILE A 631 -14.83 -31.09 5.52
CA ILE A 631 -16.13 -30.44 5.73
C ILE A 631 -16.36 -29.55 4.52
N ASP A 632 -17.36 -29.89 3.69
CA ASP A 632 -17.71 -29.05 2.56
C ASP A 632 -18.41 -27.77 3.03
N GLU A 633 -19.38 -27.90 3.94
CA GLU A 633 -20.14 -26.80 4.51
C GLU A 633 -20.82 -27.24 5.82
N TRP A 634 -20.83 -26.37 6.82
CA TRP A 634 -21.59 -26.54 8.06
C TRP A 634 -21.96 -25.17 8.64
N VAL A 635 -23.22 -24.99 9.02
CA VAL A 635 -23.76 -23.72 9.51
C VAL A 635 -24.47 -23.94 10.85
N LEU A 636 -24.13 -23.10 11.82
CA LEU A 636 -24.78 -22.98 13.13
C LEU A 636 -25.27 -21.54 13.31
N GLY A 637 -26.57 -21.37 13.56
CA GLY A 637 -27.16 -20.05 13.71
C GLY A 637 -28.51 -19.89 13.00
N PRO A 638 -29.09 -18.68 13.04
CA PRO A 638 -30.35 -18.38 12.33
C PRO A 638 -30.15 -18.39 10.81
N VAL A 639 -31.05 -19.08 10.11
CA VAL A 639 -31.08 -19.21 8.65
C VAL A 639 -32.41 -18.68 8.12
N TYR A 640 -32.36 -17.95 7.02
CA TYR A 640 -33.51 -17.38 6.34
C TYR A 640 -33.60 -17.96 4.93
N SER A 641 -34.81 -18.32 4.49
CA SER A 641 -35.05 -18.82 3.13
C SER A 641 -36.16 -18.03 2.44
N SER A 642 -36.06 -17.91 1.12
CA SER A 642 -36.99 -17.15 0.27
C SER A 642 -38.15 -18.00 -0.27
N SER A 643 -38.39 -19.20 0.26
CA SER A 643 -39.61 -19.95 -0.10
C SER A 643 -40.82 -19.08 0.21
N THR A 644 -41.85 -19.16 -0.62
CA THR A 644 -43.10 -18.36 -0.60
C THR A 644 -43.84 -18.27 0.74
N ASP A 645 -43.38 -18.99 1.76
CA ASP A 645 -43.72 -18.75 3.16
C ASP A 645 -42.96 -17.53 3.68
N ALA A 646 -43.63 -16.38 3.66
CA ALA A 646 -43.19 -15.18 4.37
C ALA A 646 -42.88 -15.54 5.84
N GLY A 647 -41.61 -15.69 6.19
CA GLY A 647 -41.18 -15.92 7.57
C GLY A 647 -40.52 -17.26 7.90
N ALA A 648 -40.03 -18.06 6.94
CA ALA A 648 -39.27 -19.28 7.24
C ALA A 648 -37.83 -18.98 7.75
N ARG A 649 -37.73 -18.30 8.91
CA ARG A 649 -36.53 -18.28 9.76
C ARG A 649 -36.52 -19.56 10.58
N PHE A 650 -35.43 -20.32 10.51
CA PHE A 650 -35.19 -21.43 11.46
C PHE A 650 -33.79 -21.30 12.07
N PHE A 651 -33.55 -22.01 13.16
CA PHE A 651 -32.22 -22.09 13.76
C PHE A 651 -31.56 -23.40 13.33
N SER A 652 -30.45 -23.31 12.61
CA SER A 652 -29.61 -24.47 12.33
C SER A 652 -28.80 -24.79 13.59
N SER A 653 -28.94 -26.00 14.12
CA SER A 653 -28.11 -26.54 15.20
C SER A 653 -26.79 -27.15 14.71
N GLY A 654 -26.42 -26.89 13.45
CA GLY A 654 -25.23 -27.44 12.81
C GLY A 654 -25.57 -28.39 11.67
N SER A 655 -25.80 -27.85 10.48
CA SER A 655 -26.06 -28.64 9.27
C SER A 655 -25.64 -27.90 8.01
N LYS A 656 -25.57 -28.63 6.89
CA LYS A 656 -25.36 -28.02 5.57
C LYS A 656 -26.65 -27.32 5.12
N ILE A 657 -26.54 -26.11 4.57
CA ILE A 657 -27.70 -25.31 4.17
C ILE A 657 -27.82 -25.30 2.65
N GLY A 658 -28.96 -25.78 2.15
CA GLY A 658 -29.26 -25.75 0.72
C GLY A 658 -28.27 -26.56 -0.14
N LYS A 659 -28.12 -26.12 -1.39
CA LYS A 659 -27.23 -26.74 -2.40
C LYS A 659 -26.28 -25.70 -2.99
N TYR A 660 -25.59 -24.97 -2.11
CA TYR A 660 -24.63 -23.97 -2.54
C TYR A 660 -23.56 -24.60 -3.44
N ARG A 661 -23.26 -23.93 -4.55
CA ARG A 661 -22.20 -24.30 -5.49
C ARG A 661 -21.32 -23.10 -5.71
N ARG A 662 -20.01 -23.28 -5.52
CA ARG A 662 -18.99 -22.30 -5.90
C ARG A 662 -18.90 -22.21 -7.42
N ASP A 663 -18.89 -21.00 -7.94
CA ASP A 663 -18.67 -20.76 -9.36
C ASP A 663 -17.22 -21.13 -9.74
N GLY A 664 -17.04 -21.86 -10.85
CA GLY A 664 -15.72 -22.28 -11.34
C GLY A 664 -14.81 -21.11 -11.73
N GLY A 665 -15.40 -19.96 -12.08
CA GLY A 665 -14.69 -18.71 -12.35
C GLY A 665 -14.07 -18.10 -11.09
N LEU A 666 -14.68 -18.30 -9.91
CA LEU A 666 -14.25 -17.70 -8.64
C LEU A 666 -13.20 -18.52 -7.87
N VAL A 667 -13.03 -19.79 -8.22
CA VAL A 667 -12.14 -20.71 -7.49
C VAL A 667 -10.83 -20.99 -8.22
N ASP A 668 -9.79 -21.36 -7.49
CA ASP A 668 -8.51 -21.82 -8.01
C ASP A 668 -8.56 -23.28 -8.48
N SER A 669 -7.42 -23.81 -8.92
CA SER A 669 -7.28 -25.22 -9.34
C SER A 669 -7.56 -26.26 -8.24
N LYS A 670 -7.55 -25.86 -6.97
CA LYS A 670 -7.83 -26.69 -5.79
C LYS A 670 -9.29 -26.56 -5.33
N GLY A 671 -10.08 -25.69 -5.96
CA GLY A 671 -11.47 -25.41 -5.61
C GLY A 671 -11.65 -24.45 -4.43
N ALA A 672 -10.57 -23.82 -3.93
CA ALA A 672 -10.62 -22.73 -2.97
C ALA A 672 -10.94 -21.41 -3.70
N TYR A 673 -11.56 -20.43 -3.06
CA TYR A 673 -11.67 -19.11 -3.70
C TYR A 673 -10.30 -18.55 -4.01
N TYR A 674 -10.14 -18.05 -5.24
CA TYR A 674 -8.86 -17.56 -5.73
C TYR A 674 -8.34 -16.41 -4.88
N GLU A 675 -7.05 -16.46 -4.54
CA GLU A 675 -6.35 -15.42 -3.79
C GLU A 675 -5.03 -15.07 -4.47
N ARG A 676 -4.62 -13.82 -4.29
CA ARG A 676 -3.33 -13.33 -4.76
C ARG A 676 -2.77 -12.31 -3.75
N PRO A 677 -1.66 -12.64 -3.05
CA PRO A 677 -0.96 -11.68 -2.22
C PRO A 677 -0.53 -10.44 -3.01
N LYS A 678 -0.49 -9.29 -2.34
CA LYS A 678 0.02 -8.04 -2.92
C LYS A 678 1.45 -8.23 -3.43
N PRO A 679 1.73 -8.09 -4.74
CA PRO A 679 3.10 -8.25 -5.24
C PRO A 679 4.00 -7.12 -4.74
N GLN A 680 5.21 -7.45 -4.28
CA GLN A 680 6.18 -6.44 -3.82
C GLN A 680 7.31 -6.17 -4.82
N TYR A 681 7.35 -6.91 -5.93
CA TYR A 681 8.32 -6.73 -7.02
C TYR A 681 9.77 -6.97 -6.58
N GLU A 682 9.97 -7.93 -5.68
CA GLU A 682 11.24 -8.30 -5.05
C GLU A 682 12.33 -8.63 -6.07
N GLY A 683 11.96 -9.23 -7.21
CA GLY A 683 12.88 -9.57 -8.30
C GLY A 683 13.16 -8.45 -9.29
N ARG A 684 12.70 -7.21 -9.05
CA ARG A 684 12.82 -6.09 -9.98
C ARG A 684 13.90 -5.11 -9.56
N GLY A 685 14.74 -4.70 -10.51
CA GLY A 685 15.74 -3.66 -10.27
C GLY A 685 15.15 -2.25 -10.42
N VAL A 686 15.78 -1.25 -9.81
CA VAL A 686 15.33 0.16 -9.88
C VAL A 686 15.16 0.66 -11.33
N GLY A 687 15.96 0.17 -12.29
CA GLY A 687 15.83 0.53 -13.72
C GLY A 687 14.53 0.06 -14.42
N GLU A 688 13.78 -0.84 -13.77
CA GLU A 688 12.44 -1.27 -14.21
C GLU A 688 11.33 -0.37 -13.67
N PHE A 689 11.66 0.59 -12.81
CA PHE A 689 10.74 1.61 -12.32
C PHE A 689 10.86 2.87 -13.17
N LEU A 690 9.72 3.52 -13.39
CA LEU A 690 9.62 4.86 -13.92
C LEU A 690 8.94 5.71 -12.86
N ASP A 691 9.48 6.87 -12.58
CA ASP A 691 8.94 7.79 -11.60
C ASP A 691 8.05 8.82 -12.32
N VAL A 692 6.85 9.04 -11.80
CA VAL A 692 5.86 9.95 -12.40
C VAL A 692 6.38 11.39 -12.58
N LYS A 693 7.26 11.87 -11.71
CA LYS A 693 7.83 13.22 -11.80
C LYS A 693 8.77 13.38 -12.98
N ASP A 694 9.38 12.29 -13.46
CA ASP A 694 10.26 12.34 -14.62
C ASP A 694 9.48 12.65 -15.93
N PHE A 695 8.15 12.66 -15.85
CA PHE A 695 7.23 13.05 -16.93
C PHE A 695 6.61 14.45 -16.73
N GLY A 696 7.05 15.20 -15.71
CA GLY A 696 6.65 16.58 -15.47
C GLY A 696 5.54 16.78 -14.44
N ALA A 697 5.11 15.73 -13.73
CA ALA A 697 4.15 15.88 -12.64
C ALA A 697 4.80 16.58 -11.43
N THR A 698 4.14 17.59 -10.87
CA THR A 698 4.68 18.43 -9.79
C THR A 698 4.24 17.99 -8.41
N ARG A 699 3.12 17.24 -8.30
CA ARG A 699 2.58 16.59 -7.08
C ARG A 699 2.37 17.54 -5.89
N ASP A 700 2.20 18.82 -6.19
CA ASP A 700 2.17 19.93 -5.22
C ASP A 700 0.76 20.22 -4.68
N GLY A 701 -0.25 19.45 -5.08
CA GLY A 701 -1.64 19.65 -4.68
C GLY A 701 -2.29 20.93 -5.23
N ALA A 702 -1.70 21.53 -6.28
CA ALA A 702 -2.17 22.76 -6.91
C ALA A 702 -2.07 22.75 -8.44
N THR A 703 -0.94 22.32 -9.00
CA THR A 703 -0.71 22.25 -10.45
C THR A 703 -1.49 21.10 -11.06
N ASP A 704 -2.09 21.34 -12.22
CA ASP A 704 -2.75 20.31 -13.01
C ASP A 704 -1.73 19.31 -13.57
N ASP A 705 -1.66 18.14 -12.94
CA ASP A 705 -0.76 17.05 -13.30
C ASP A 705 -1.36 16.10 -14.35
N THR A 706 -2.57 16.36 -14.85
CA THR A 706 -3.31 15.39 -15.67
C THR A 706 -2.53 14.92 -16.90
N ALA A 707 -1.94 15.85 -17.65
CA ALA A 707 -1.22 15.53 -18.89
C ALA A 707 0.08 14.76 -18.60
N ALA A 708 0.84 15.20 -17.58
CA ALA A 708 2.08 14.56 -17.17
C ALA A 708 1.82 13.15 -16.60
N PHE A 709 0.80 13.00 -15.77
CA PHE A 709 0.40 11.72 -15.19
C PHE A 709 -0.08 10.75 -16.28
N GLN A 710 -0.90 11.21 -17.22
CA GLN A 710 -1.33 10.40 -18.37
C GLN A 710 -0.14 9.95 -19.23
N LEU A 711 0.85 10.82 -19.45
CA LEU A 711 2.08 10.48 -20.16
C LEU A 711 2.89 9.42 -19.41
N ALA A 712 3.04 9.55 -18.10
CA ALA A 712 3.75 8.59 -17.26
C ALA A 712 3.09 7.20 -17.30
N VAL A 713 1.76 7.16 -17.15
CA VAL A 713 0.94 5.93 -17.27
C VAL A 713 1.08 5.28 -18.64
N ASN A 714 1.06 6.07 -19.72
CA ASN A 714 1.22 5.53 -21.07
C ASN A 714 2.63 4.96 -21.30
N SER A 715 3.64 5.59 -20.71
CA SER A 715 5.06 5.23 -20.87
C SER A 715 5.49 4.05 -20.00
N SER A 716 4.70 3.69 -18.98
CA SER A 716 5.05 2.63 -18.03
C SER A 716 4.62 1.22 -18.43
N GLN A 717 3.98 1.02 -19.58
CA GLN A 717 3.60 -0.32 -20.04
C GLN A 717 4.84 -1.25 -20.10
N GLY A 718 4.80 -2.35 -19.35
CA GLY A 718 5.93 -3.29 -19.24
C GLY A 718 7.01 -2.89 -18.21
N LYS A 719 6.83 -1.77 -17.52
CA LYS A 719 7.60 -1.29 -16.36
C LYS A 719 6.66 -1.08 -15.16
N ILE A 720 7.22 -0.62 -14.04
CA ILE A 720 6.44 -0.25 -12.86
C ILE A 720 6.46 1.27 -12.72
N LEU A 721 5.29 1.90 -12.69
CA LEU A 721 5.16 3.32 -12.40
C LEU A 721 5.21 3.52 -10.88
N PHE A 722 6.28 4.15 -10.42
CA PHE A 722 6.39 4.65 -9.06
C PHE A 722 5.75 6.04 -8.98
N VAL A 723 4.74 6.15 -8.14
CA VAL A 723 4.07 7.42 -7.85
C VAL A 723 4.63 7.91 -6.53
N ASP A 724 5.54 8.89 -6.56
CA ASP A 724 6.11 9.45 -5.34
C ASP A 724 5.02 10.07 -4.46
N ALA A 725 5.30 10.17 -3.16
CA ALA A 725 4.40 10.78 -2.20
C ALA A 725 4.08 12.22 -2.60
N GLY A 726 2.80 12.57 -2.61
CA GLY A 726 2.32 13.89 -2.97
C GLY A 726 0.85 13.86 -3.36
N SER A 727 0.37 15.02 -3.80
CA SER A 727 -1.02 15.21 -4.22
C SER A 727 -1.04 15.67 -5.67
N TYR A 728 -1.52 14.81 -6.57
CA TYR A 728 -1.56 15.02 -8.01
C TYR A 728 -2.94 15.53 -8.40
N ILE A 729 -3.07 16.80 -8.75
CA ILE A 729 -4.35 17.34 -9.20
C ILE A 729 -4.66 16.84 -10.61
N LEU A 730 -5.79 16.16 -10.76
CA LEU A 730 -6.32 15.70 -12.03
C LEU A 730 -7.60 16.48 -12.35
N THR A 731 -7.61 17.18 -13.47
CA THR A 731 -8.74 18.00 -13.92
C THR A 731 -9.57 17.36 -15.03
N GLN A 732 -9.10 16.23 -15.57
CA GLN A 732 -9.77 15.42 -16.58
C GLN A 732 -9.51 13.92 -16.33
N THR A 733 -10.17 13.06 -17.11
CA THR A 733 -9.98 11.61 -17.01
C THR A 733 -8.55 11.20 -17.40
N VAL A 734 -7.88 10.47 -16.51
CA VAL A 734 -6.69 9.66 -16.82
C VAL A 734 -7.13 8.24 -17.15
N THR A 735 -6.71 7.71 -18.29
CA THR A 735 -6.98 6.33 -18.72
C THR A 735 -5.74 5.47 -18.52
N VAL A 736 -5.88 4.37 -17.78
CA VAL A 736 -4.84 3.37 -17.52
C VAL A 736 -4.99 2.21 -18.51
N PRO A 737 -4.04 2.00 -19.43
CA PRO A 737 -4.05 0.86 -20.35
C PRO A 737 -3.64 -0.45 -19.66
N ALA A 738 -3.89 -1.57 -20.32
CA ALA A 738 -3.35 -2.87 -19.92
C ALA A 738 -1.82 -2.87 -19.93
N GLY A 739 -1.23 -3.71 -19.07
CA GLY A 739 0.21 -3.84 -18.89
C GLY A 739 0.82 -2.84 -17.92
N VAL A 740 0.02 -1.97 -17.29
CA VAL A 740 0.48 -1.00 -16.29
C VAL A 740 0.53 -1.63 -14.90
N LYS A 741 1.63 -1.41 -14.20
CA LYS A 741 1.80 -1.66 -12.77
C LYS A 741 2.10 -0.34 -12.10
N MET A 742 1.39 0.01 -11.03
CA MET A 742 1.52 1.30 -10.34
C MET A 742 1.63 1.08 -8.84
N VAL A 743 2.60 1.76 -8.20
CA VAL A 743 2.86 1.68 -6.76
C VAL A 743 3.07 3.09 -6.23
N GLY A 744 2.28 3.48 -5.22
CA GLY A 744 2.49 4.73 -4.51
C GLY A 744 3.54 4.64 -3.40
N GLU A 745 4.14 5.78 -3.09
CA GLU A 745 4.96 5.98 -1.91
C GLU A 745 4.08 6.55 -0.79
N THR A 746 3.77 5.73 0.21
CA THR A 746 3.02 6.13 1.41
C THR A 746 1.64 6.73 1.09
N TRP A 747 0.83 6.00 0.32
CA TRP A 747 -0.51 6.43 -0.12
C TRP A 747 -0.51 7.78 -0.86
N SER A 748 0.16 7.81 -2.01
CA SER A 748 0.16 8.98 -2.88
C SER A 748 -1.26 9.30 -3.38
N GLN A 749 -1.60 10.58 -3.44
CA GLN A 749 -2.99 11.03 -3.63
C GLN A 749 -3.26 11.47 -5.07
N LEU A 750 -4.22 10.84 -5.74
CA LEU A 750 -4.79 11.33 -7.00
C LEU A 750 -6.06 12.10 -6.71
N VAL A 751 -6.10 13.37 -7.08
CA VAL A 751 -7.08 14.35 -6.59
C VAL A 751 -7.93 14.86 -7.74
N ALA A 752 -9.20 14.49 -7.80
CA ALA A 752 -10.13 15.08 -8.78
C ALA A 752 -10.41 16.54 -8.39
N GLN A 753 -10.24 17.47 -9.33
CA GLN A 753 -10.56 18.88 -9.11
C GLN A 753 -11.03 19.55 -10.40
N GLY A 754 -11.91 20.54 -10.25
CA GLY A 754 -12.21 21.50 -11.31
C GLY A 754 -13.51 21.24 -12.08
N PRO A 755 -13.83 22.11 -13.05
CA PRO A 755 -15.18 22.21 -13.62
C PRO A 755 -15.70 20.93 -14.31
N ALA A 756 -14.79 20.08 -14.82
CA ALA A 756 -15.16 18.82 -15.47
C ALA A 756 -15.90 17.87 -14.51
N PHE A 757 -15.63 17.97 -13.21
CA PHE A 757 -16.21 17.11 -12.18
C PHE A 757 -17.33 17.78 -11.41
N SER A 758 -17.83 18.95 -11.82
CA SER A 758 -18.81 19.71 -11.03
C SER A 758 -20.28 19.38 -11.34
N ASP A 759 -20.59 18.84 -12.52
CA ASP A 759 -21.97 18.59 -12.97
C ASP A 759 -22.43 17.16 -12.63
N GLU A 760 -23.26 17.03 -11.58
CA GLU A 760 -23.84 15.74 -11.15
C GLU A 760 -24.77 15.10 -12.20
N THR A 761 -25.31 15.88 -13.14
CA THR A 761 -26.14 15.36 -14.24
C THR A 761 -25.32 14.79 -15.38
N LYS A 762 -24.01 15.08 -15.40
CA LYS A 762 -23.04 14.57 -16.38
C LYS A 762 -21.78 14.07 -15.67
N PRO A 763 -21.87 12.96 -14.91
CA PRO A 763 -20.71 12.50 -14.15
C PRO A 763 -19.52 12.15 -15.05
N ILE A 764 -18.33 12.57 -14.64
CA ILE A 764 -17.05 12.34 -15.34
C ILE A 764 -16.11 11.52 -14.47
N VAL A 765 -15.47 10.55 -15.11
CA VAL A 765 -14.50 9.65 -14.46
C VAL A 765 -13.16 10.36 -14.24
N MET A 766 -12.57 10.27 -13.05
CA MET A 766 -11.20 10.71 -12.80
C MET A 766 -10.20 9.67 -13.31
N LEU A 767 -10.27 8.42 -12.82
CA LEU A 767 -9.38 7.34 -13.23
C LEU A 767 -10.15 6.22 -13.92
N ARG A 768 -9.86 6.01 -15.21
CA ARG A 768 -10.47 4.95 -16.02
C ARG A 768 -9.49 3.80 -16.19
N ILE A 769 -9.78 2.64 -15.60
CA ILE A 769 -8.95 1.43 -15.73
C ILE A 769 -9.43 0.60 -16.91
N GLY A 770 -8.65 0.63 -17.99
CA GLY A 770 -9.00 0.05 -19.28
C GLY A 770 -10.16 0.76 -19.99
N ARG A 771 -10.46 0.32 -21.20
CA ARG A 771 -11.69 0.70 -21.93
C ARG A 771 -12.65 -0.48 -21.95
N SER A 772 -13.95 -0.23 -22.19
CA SER A 772 -14.91 -1.33 -22.35
C SER A 772 -14.45 -2.31 -23.44
N GLY A 773 -14.62 -3.61 -23.16
CA GLY A 773 -14.13 -4.71 -23.98
C GLY A 773 -12.62 -4.98 -23.88
N GLN A 774 -11.86 -4.19 -23.12
CA GLN A 774 -10.42 -4.40 -22.99
C GLN A 774 -10.11 -5.56 -22.03
N VAL A 775 -9.35 -6.54 -22.53
CA VAL A 775 -8.78 -7.63 -21.74
C VAL A 775 -7.30 -7.35 -21.51
N GLY A 776 -6.82 -7.59 -20.30
CA GLY A 776 -5.40 -7.50 -19.99
C GLY A 776 -5.11 -7.57 -18.50
N ASN A 777 -3.93 -7.10 -18.12
CA ASN A 777 -3.48 -7.06 -16.74
C ASN A 777 -3.24 -5.62 -16.29
N VAL A 778 -3.50 -5.35 -15.01
CA VAL A 778 -3.19 -4.08 -14.35
C VAL A 778 -2.99 -4.33 -12.86
N GLU A 779 -1.98 -3.71 -12.25
CA GLU A 779 -1.71 -3.82 -10.81
C GLU A 779 -1.61 -2.41 -10.24
N ILE A 780 -2.39 -2.10 -9.20
CA ILE A 780 -2.40 -0.78 -8.55
C ILE A 780 -2.25 -0.95 -7.04
N GLN A 781 -1.34 -0.22 -6.43
CA GLN A 781 -0.99 -0.38 -5.02
C GLN A 781 -0.69 0.93 -4.32
N ASP A 782 -1.02 1.02 -3.03
CA ASP A 782 -0.56 2.08 -2.13
C ASP A 782 -0.95 3.49 -2.61
N LEU A 783 -2.20 3.69 -3.06
CA LEU A 783 -2.72 4.97 -3.53
C LEU A 783 -3.99 5.42 -2.78
N ILE A 784 -4.18 6.73 -2.69
CA ILE A 784 -5.46 7.32 -2.31
C ILE A 784 -6.07 8.03 -3.51
N PHE A 785 -7.35 7.80 -3.75
CA PHE A 785 -8.15 8.54 -4.70
C PHE A 785 -9.06 9.49 -3.91
N THR A 786 -9.02 10.77 -4.23
CA THR A 786 -9.73 11.80 -3.44
C THR A 786 -10.24 12.93 -4.34
N THR A 787 -10.92 13.89 -3.74
CA THR A 787 -11.39 15.09 -4.43
C THR A 787 -10.98 16.34 -3.67
N LYS A 788 -10.82 17.44 -4.41
CA LYS A 788 -10.73 18.79 -3.87
C LYS A 788 -11.99 19.56 -4.29
N GLY A 789 -12.95 19.61 -3.37
CA GLY A 789 -14.35 19.92 -3.67
C GLY A 789 -14.69 21.41 -3.82
N PRO A 790 -15.91 21.73 -4.31
CA PRO A 790 -16.97 20.80 -4.70
C PRO A 790 -16.75 20.12 -6.07
N THR A 791 -17.15 18.85 -6.16
CA THR A 791 -16.95 17.98 -7.36
C THR A 791 -18.11 16.98 -7.51
N ALA A 792 -19.35 17.47 -7.48
CA ALA A 792 -20.57 16.65 -7.47
C ALA A 792 -20.69 15.64 -8.63
N GLY A 793 -20.09 15.93 -9.78
CA GLY A 793 -20.04 15.04 -10.96
C GLY A 793 -18.87 14.05 -10.98
N ALA A 794 -18.00 14.01 -9.96
CA ALA A 794 -16.86 13.09 -9.97
C ALA A 794 -17.30 11.62 -9.87
N VAL A 795 -16.74 10.77 -10.73
CA VAL A 795 -16.65 9.32 -10.54
C VAL A 795 -15.18 8.98 -10.35
N LEU A 796 -14.73 8.59 -9.16
CA LEU A 796 -13.28 8.54 -8.90
C LEU A 796 -12.61 7.40 -9.67
N ILE A 797 -13.20 6.21 -9.68
CA ILE A 797 -12.66 5.04 -10.38
C ILE A 797 -13.72 4.39 -11.26
N GLU A 798 -13.41 4.20 -12.54
CA GLU A 798 -14.19 3.33 -13.45
C GLU A 798 -13.33 2.16 -13.91
N TRP A 799 -13.69 0.95 -13.47
CA TRP A 799 -13.00 -0.29 -13.78
C TRP A 799 -13.68 -1.00 -14.95
N ASN A 800 -13.09 -0.88 -16.13
CA ASN A 800 -13.60 -1.47 -17.38
C ASN A 800 -12.86 -2.75 -17.79
N MET A 801 -11.66 -2.98 -17.27
CA MET A 801 -10.78 -4.05 -17.74
C MET A 801 -11.26 -5.43 -17.28
N ALA A 802 -11.37 -6.36 -18.22
CA ALA A 802 -11.40 -7.79 -17.93
C ALA A 802 -9.97 -8.30 -17.73
N ALA A 803 -9.77 -9.15 -16.73
CA ALA A 803 -8.48 -9.74 -16.44
C ALA A 803 -8.19 -10.85 -17.47
N ASP A 804 -7.01 -10.83 -18.07
CA ASP A 804 -6.54 -11.89 -18.97
C ASP A 804 -6.35 -13.24 -18.25
N ALA A 805 -6.12 -13.21 -16.94
CA ALA A 805 -6.29 -14.34 -16.03
C ALA A 805 -6.72 -13.88 -14.62
N LYS A 806 -7.17 -14.83 -13.79
CA LYS A 806 -7.62 -14.59 -12.41
C LYS A 806 -6.60 -13.75 -11.65
N GLY A 807 -7.05 -12.64 -11.06
CA GLY A 807 -6.22 -11.74 -10.26
C GLY A 807 -5.18 -10.90 -11.01
N LEU A 808 -5.16 -10.90 -12.35
CA LEU A 808 -4.18 -10.10 -13.12
C LEU A 808 -4.61 -8.66 -13.37
N ALA A 809 -5.90 -8.34 -13.21
CA ALA A 809 -6.39 -6.98 -13.07
C ALA A 809 -6.77 -6.78 -11.59
N ALA A 810 -5.99 -6.01 -10.84
CA ALA A 810 -6.06 -6.03 -9.39
C ALA A 810 -5.56 -4.76 -8.68
N LEU A 811 -6.04 -4.58 -7.45
CA LEU A 811 -5.76 -3.44 -6.58
C LEU A 811 -5.54 -3.92 -5.14
N TRP A 812 -4.50 -3.40 -4.48
CA TRP A 812 -4.20 -3.67 -3.06
C TRP A 812 -3.88 -2.39 -2.30
N ASP A 813 -4.38 -2.25 -1.07
CA ASP A 813 -4.11 -1.08 -0.21
C ASP A 813 -4.32 0.26 -0.97
N CYS A 814 -5.35 0.33 -1.80
CA CYS A 814 -5.77 1.59 -2.39
C CYS A 814 -7.14 1.96 -1.88
N HIS A 815 -7.31 3.23 -1.53
CA HIS A 815 -8.47 3.71 -0.80
C HIS A 815 -9.07 4.92 -1.51
N VAL A 816 -10.38 5.10 -1.38
CA VAL A 816 -11.03 6.36 -1.67
C VAL A 816 -11.27 7.08 -0.35
N ARG A 817 -10.82 8.33 -0.25
CA ARG A 817 -11.15 9.24 0.85
C ARG A 817 -11.74 10.51 0.28
N ILE A 818 -12.97 10.87 0.62
CA ILE A 818 -13.59 12.10 0.12
C ILE A 818 -13.94 13.03 1.28
N GLY A 819 -13.23 14.16 1.33
CA GLY A 819 -13.35 15.17 2.38
C GLY A 819 -12.64 14.82 3.68
N GLY A 820 -12.89 15.61 4.72
CA GLY A 820 -12.36 15.37 6.08
C GLY A 820 -10.86 15.45 6.21
N ALA A 821 -10.12 15.95 5.22
CA ALA A 821 -8.67 16.08 5.25
C ALA A 821 -8.22 17.46 4.74
N THR A 822 -7.03 17.87 5.17
CA THR A 822 -6.36 19.10 4.77
C THR A 822 -6.11 19.07 3.27
N GLY A 823 -6.41 20.18 2.60
CA GLY A 823 -6.31 20.31 1.14
C GLY A 823 -7.52 19.81 0.35
N ALA A 824 -8.45 19.05 0.94
CA ALA A 824 -9.64 18.55 0.26
C ALA A 824 -10.73 19.63 0.03
N ASP A 825 -10.61 20.79 0.69
CA ASP A 825 -11.62 21.87 0.67
C ASP A 825 -13.03 21.43 1.11
N LEU A 826 -13.10 20.35 1.90
CA LEU A 826 -14.33 19.70 2.41
C LEU A 826 -14.17 19.37 3.91
N THR A 827 -13.69 20.35 4.68
CA THR A 827 -13.40 20.26 6.13
C THR A 827 -14.62 20.69 6.97
N PRO A 828 -14.68 20.44 8.29
CA PRO A 828 -15.80 20.90 9.13
C PRO A 828 -16.07 22.41 9.06
N ALA A 829 -15.04 23.23 8.79
CA ALA A 829 -15.22 24.67 8.63
C ALA A 829 -16.03 25.04 7.37
N LYS A 830 -15.92 24.24 6.30
CA LYS A 830 -16.67 24.42 5.05
C LYS A 830 -17.95 23.59 5.01
N CYS A 831 -17.91 22.41 5.62
CA CYS A 831 -18.94 21.39 5.60
C CYS A 831 -19.27 20.95 7.02
N PRO A 832 -19.87 21.82 7.85
CA PRO A 832 -20.16 21.50 9.24
C PRO A 832 -21.11 20.30 9.36
N ALA A 833 -21.02 19.58 10.48
CA ALA A 833 -22.01 18.56 10.82
C ALA A 833 -23.42 19.16 10.89
N LEU A 834 -24.36 18.58 10.14
CA LEU A 834 -25.76 18.99 10.10
C LEU A 834 -26.66 17.81 10.49
N THR A 835 -27.64 18.08 11.36
CA THR A 835 -28.68 17.09 11.71
C THR A 835 -29.91 17.16 10.79
N SER A 836 -29.98 18.18 9.93
CA SER A 836 -31.01 18.32 8.89
C SER A 836 -30.55 19.27 7.79
N GLY A 837 -31.06 19.10 6.57
CA GLY A 837 -30.70 19.92 5.41
C GLY A 837 -29.41 19.46 4.72
N ILE A 838 -28.92 20.29 3.79
CA ILE A 838 -27.69 20.04 3.00
C ILE A 838 -26.81 21.28 3.10
N ALA A 839 -25.54 21.10 3.44
CA ALA A 839 -24.55 22.17 3.45
C ALA A 839 -24.18 22.54 2.00
N PRO A 840 -24.40 23.81 1.56
CA PRO A 840 -24.03 24.23 0.21
C PRO A 840 -22.53 24.06 -0.05
N GLY A 841 -22.16 23.56 -1.23
CA GLY A 841 -20.76 23.38 -1.61
C GLY A 841 -20.08 22.12 -1.06
N CYS A 842 -20.83 21.23 -0.40
CA CYS A 842 -20.29 19.99 0.18
C CYS A 842 -20.62 18.73 -0.65
N ASN A 843 -21.17 18.91 -1.85
CA ASN A 843 -21.38 17.82 -2.82
C ASN A 843 -20.05 17.46 -3.46
N ALA A 844 -19.56 16.25 -3.17
CA ALA A 844 -18.17 15.89 -3.35
C ALA A 844 -17.93 14.81 -4.42
N ALA A 845 -18.91 13.95 -4.73
CA ALA A 845 -18.83 13.01 -5.86
C ALA A 845 -20.20 12.36 -6.20
N SER A 846 -20.32 11.88 -7.42
CA SER A 846 -21.45 11.07 -7.88
C SER A 846 -21.31 9.58 -7.55
N LEU A 847 -20.07 9.06 -7.57
CA LEU A 847 -19.75 7.66 -7.30
C LEU A 847 -18.25 7.49 -6.93
N MET A 848 -17.92 6.70 -5.91
CA MET A 848 -16.52 6.42 -5.59
C MET A 848 -15.91 5.42 -6.59
N MET A 849 -16.58 4.30 -6.86
CA MET A 849 -16.07 3.29 -7.78
C MET A 849 -17.17 2.57 -8.58
N HIS A 850 -16.92 2.32 -9.87
CA HIS A 850 -17.78 1.54 -10.76
C HIS A 850 -17.02 0.37 -11.37
N ILE A 851 -17.40 -0.87 -11.08
CA ILE A 851 -16.94 -2.06 -11.80
C ILE A 851 -17.95 -2.39 -12.90
N LYS A 852 -17.52 -2.34 -14.16
CA LYS A 852 -18.40 -2.44 -15.33
C LYS A 852 -18.83 -3.89 -15.63
N PRO A 853 -19.91 -4.12 -16.39
CA PRO A 853 -20.47 -5.46 -16.61
C PRO A 853 -19.55 -6.50 -17.23
N ASP A 854 -18.68 -6.06 -18.13
CA ASP A 854 -17.68 -6.86 -18.84
C ASP A 854 -16.32 -6.90 -18.14
N ALA A 855 -16.18 -6.22 -17.00
CA ALA A 855 -14.92 -6.11 -16.28
C ALA A 855 -14.79 -7.18 -15.19
N SER A 856 -13.56 -7.51 -14.81
CA SER A 856 -13.28 -8.44 -13.71
C SER A 856 -12.12 -7.91 -12.89
N GLY A 857 -12.04 -8.25 -11.61
CA GLY A 857 -10.89 -7.79 -10.83
C GLY A 857 -10.75 -8.40 -9.44
N TYR A 858 -9.56 -8.21 -8.88
CA TYR A 858 -9.23 -8.61 -7.52
C TYR A 858 -8.91 -7.37 -6.69
N PHE A 859 -9.69 -7.14 -5.64
CA PHE A 859 -9.58 -5.95 -4.79
C PHE A 859 -9.38 -6.39 -3.35
N GLU A 860 -8.25 -6.01 -2.76
CA GLU A 860 -7.88 -6.42 -1.41
C GLU A 860 -7.49 -5.19 -0.57
N ASN A 861 -8.04 -5.11 0.64
CA ASN A 861 -7.91 -3.97 1.54
C ASN A 861 -8.23 -2.63 0.86
N MET A 862 -9.44 -2.52 0.30
CA MET A 862 -9.94 -1.30 -0.34
C MET A 862 -11.00 -0.65 0.56
N TRP A 863 -10.76 0.59 0.96
CA TRP A 863 -11.69 1.35 1.78
C TRP A 863 -12.24 2.52 0.98
N LEU A 864 -13.57 2.60 0.84
CA LEU A 864 -14.28 3.67 0.13
C LEU A 864 -15.02 4.53 1.16
N TRP A 865 -14.36 5.58 1.62
CA TRP A 865 -14.80 6.40 2.75
C TRP A 865 -15.21 7.80 2.33
N VAL A 866 -16.48 8.15 2.58
CA VAL A 866 -16.89 9.55 2.69
C VAL A 866 -16.62 10.00 4.11
N ALA A 867 -15.92 11.12 4.27
CA ALA A 867 -15.53 11.56 5.59
C ALA A 867 -16.73 11.94 6.45
N ASP A 868 -16.88 11.26 7.58
CA ASP A 868 -17.80 11.60 8.67
C ASP A 868 -17.17 12.56 9.70
N HIS A 869 -15.84 12.67 9.71
CA HIS A 869 -15.08 13.60 10.55
C HIS A 869 -13.80 14.13 9.90
N MET A 870 -13.18 15.13 10.53
CA MET A 870 -11.85 15.63 10.20
C MET A 870 -10.77 14.71 10.75
N ILE A 871 -9.99 14.11 9.85
CA ILE A 871 -8.88 13.21 10.17
C ILE A 871 -7.60 13.96 10.54
N ASP A 872 -7.32 15.12 9.94
CA ASP A 872 -6.12 15.87 10.29
C ASP A 872 -6.36 16.67 11.57
N ASP A 873 -5.67 16.26 12.63
CA ASP A 873 -5.68 16.99 13.88
C ASP A 873 -5.12 18.41 13.69
N PRO A 874 -5.90 19.48 13.98
CA PRO A 874 -5.41 20.84 13.88
C PRO A 874 -4.35 21.18 14.94
N ASN A 875 -4.25 20.40 16.03
CA ASN A 875 -3.30 20.63 17.11
C ASN A 875 -2.62 19.32 17.56
N LEU A 876 -1.36 19.13 17.12
CA LEU A 876 -0.56 17.94 17.44
C LEU A 876 -0.14 17.82 18.93
N GLU A 877 -0.61 18.70 19.81
CA GLU A 877 -0.24 18.77 21.23
C GLU A 877 -1.46 18.73 22.17
N ASP A 878 -2.65 18.38 21.67
CA ASP A 878 -3.89 18.30 22.45
C ASP A 878 -4.54 16.91 22.39
N ALA A 879 -4.34 16.14 23.46
CA ALA A 879 -4.88 14.78 23.60
C ALA A 879 -6.41 14.73 23.73
N ASN A 880 -7.09 15.87 23.79
CA ASN A 880 -8.55 15.94 23.95
C ASN A 880 -9.25 16.54 22.72
N ASN A 881 -8.57 16.64 21.57
CA ASN A 881 -9.26 16.96 20.32
C ASN A 881 -10.34 15.91 20.04
N THR A 882 -11.50 16.35 19.57
CA THR A 882 -12.70 15.53 19.45
C THR A 882 -12.96 14.99 18.04
N MET A 883 -12.00 15.12 17.11
CA MET A 883 -12.14 14.71 15.70
C MET A 883 -13.45 15.24 15.09
N ILE A 884 -13.52 16.57 14.91
CA ILE A 884 -14.77 17.28 14.61
C ILE A 884 -15.49 16.68 13.39
N GLN A 885 -16.76 16.29 13.59
CA GLN A 885 -17.63 15.76 12.53
C GLN A 885 -17.91 16.78 11.42
N ASN A 886 -18.11 16.29 10.19
CA ASN A 886 -18.48 17.06 9.02
C ASN A 886 -19.63 16.40 8.22
N SER A 887 -20.27 17.17 7.32
CA SER A 887 -21.28 16.64 6.39
C SER A 887 -20.78 16.75 4.96
N VAL A 888 -20.23 15.66 4.41
CA VAL A 888 -19.76 15.56 3.02
C VAL A 888 -20.71 14.65 2.24
N TYR A 889 -21.15 15.07 1.05
CA TYR A 889 -22.17 14.35 0.29
C TYR A 889 -21.57 13.69 -0.94
N VAL A 890 -21.53 12.35 -0.92
CA VAL A 890 -21.21 11.51 -2.07
C VAL A 890 -22.41 10.61 -2.32
N ALA A 891 -22.93 10.62 -3.55
CA ALA A 891 -24.18 9.92 -3.80
C ALA A 891 -24.08 8.40 -3.62
N ARG A 892 -22.96 7.78 -4.04
CA ARG A 892 -22.79 6.32 -4.11
C ARG A 892 -21.36 5.89 -3.79
N GLY A 893 -21.20 4.76 -3.12
CA GLY A 893 -19.91 4.12 -2.82
C GLY A 893 -19.41 3.27 -4.00
N LEU A 894 -19.87 2.02 -4.08
CA LEU A 894 -19.46 1.08 -5.13
C LEU A 894 -20.66 0.58 -5.91
N LEU A 895 -20.52 0.58 -7.24
CA LEU A 895 -21.45 -0.08 -8.14
C LEU A 895 -20.73 -1.24 -8.83
N VAL A 896 -21.14 -2.47 -8.53
CA VAL A 896 -20.64 -3.68 -9.21
C VAL A 896 -21.67 -4.11 -10.24
N GLY A 897 -21.42 -3.79 -11.50
CA GLY A 897 -22.19 -4.28 -12.65
C GLY A 897 -21.61 -5.58 -13.24
N SER A 898 -20.38 -5.94 -12.86
CA SER A 898 -19.65 -7.10 -13.37
C SER A 898 -20.47 -8.39 -13.32
N THR A 899 -20.40 -9.13 -14.42
CA THR A 899 -20.86 -10.53 -14.52
C THR A 899 -19.69 -11.52 -14.56
N GLU A 900 -18.46 -11.02 -14.53
CA GLU A 900 -17.22 -11.79 -14.56
C GLU A 900 -16.64 -11.98 -13.15
N PRO A 901 -15.74 -12.97 -12.94
CA PRO A 901 -15.17 -13.26 -11.62
C PRO A 901 -14.53 -12.04 -10.95
N THR A 902 -15.09 -11.64 -9.80
CA THR A 902 -14.64 -10.47 -9.05
C THR A 902 -14.51 -10.82 -7.57
N TRP A 903 -13.38 -10.44 -6.97
CA TRP A 903 -13.07 -10.72 -5.56
C TRP A 903 -12.90 -9.42 -4.79
N LEU A 904 -13.62 -9.30 -3.67
CA LEU A 904 -13.57 -8.16 -2.75
C LEU A 904 -13.18 -8.71 -1.37
N TYR A 905 -11.91 -8.57 -1.00
CA TYR A 905 -11.37 -9.07 0.27
C TYR A 905 -11.03 -7.91 1.21
N GLY A 906 -11.60 -7.92 2.41
CA GLY A 906 -11.38 -6.86 3.40
C GLY A 906 -11.75 -5.46 2.88
N THR A 907 -12.80 -5.36 2.07
CA THR A 907 -13.25 -4.08 1.52
C THR A 907 -14.31 -3.43 2.43
N SER A 908 -14.21 -2.14 2.68
CA SER A 908 -15.24 -1.36 3.42
C SER A 908 -15.76 -0.20 2.56
N LEU A 909 -17.05 0.14 2.74
CA LEU A 909 -17.77 1.19 2.03
C LEU A 909 -18.66 1.93 3.00
N GLU A 910 -18.38 3.22 3.19
CA GLU A 910 -18.95 3.96 4.31
C GLU A 910 -19.45 5.33 3.89
N HIS A 911 -20.61 5.69 4.44
CA HIS A 911 -21.18 7.05 4.47
C HIS A 911 -21.60 7.64 3.12
N ALA A 912 -21.75 6.81 2.07
CA ALA A 912 -22.45 7.24 0.86
C ALA A 912 -23.94 7.48 1.14
N VAL A 913 -24.53 8.47 0.46
CA VAL A 913 -25.93 8.89 0.72
C VAL A 913 -26.94 7.83 0.30
N MET A 914 -26.70 7.11 -0.80
CA MET A 914 -27.64 6.11 -1.33
C MET A 914 -27.24 4.67 -0.98
N TYR A 915 -26.08 4.22 -1.46
CA TYR A 915 -25.58 2.85 -1.33
C TYR A 915 -24.08 2.75 -1.53
#